data_AF-A0A972KVD4-F1
#
_entry.id   AF-A0A972KVD4-F1
#
_cell.length_a   1.000
_cell.length_b   1.000
_cell.length_c   1.000
_cell.angle_alpha   90.00
_cell.angle_beta   90.00
_cell.angle_gamma   90.00
#
_symmetry.space_group_name_H-M   'P 1'
#
loop_
_entity.id
_entity.type
_entity.pdbx_description
1 polymer ?
#
loop_
_entity_poly.entity_id
_entity_poly.type
_entity_poly.pdbx_seq_one_letter_code
_entity_poly.pdbx_strand_id
1 'polypeptide(L)'
;MQVVSVIGLQRSLLIIISLLITACGGGGGSSPQDALVQPTTPAAPQLFISGGGVKGPLAYASVELYTLDKQYNELYAPGKPIAAATTDAYARITSLPVPLDTQPPYILVIDGTNAIDRNTGLPPVIKKLVTIITRASLEARQPVYATPYTTLAYQMLRLDSPTRGNNPLVSLDQSLTDFSDQIVQSISFGMPSESNIFTTPPVITRATTSIAQQSLVVQHRAAIEAFSSLLYEMHLSSSTISTDELMQRLAVDLYSDGTINNSDGVQKIGGINTAILSQNPMAVTIANTKYQVKDTVKLIDDERSITGNSANVPFYTTLMSVNLKALPLATETNTLDNTAVIETSFELGYSPPVAAITETVLAASLVASGPIVIDGQQGIVISGLRISNPGGNCVVIRGGSNNIVIENSEIGPCGGKGIFITQSTNVDVRNNIIRDADEEGVMSYESSSIAVDANVIENVQSGYEMWTTTDGNLSFTNNYVKNVSRDQTNKDGGNIVQMVYVRGPGIRVTNNIGINILGKSDPEDLINVYKSSGTAIDPILISGNKFLGGGPSPSGGGIILGDQGGAFQIAENNILVNPGQYGMQIAGGNNNIIRNNQIFSDARRDFTNGGIIVWRYNDVGTGTQPGDCFGHTVVSNRVTWWKGPNYKNNGAPAARNTSWLPDYGSDNAQPNCGTVSGWNNNDFDTDNSQPANLDMSLWNTAWDNPAN
;
A
#
# COMPACT_ATOMS: atom_id res chain seq x y z
N MET A 1 -10.15 34.44 -77.75
CA MET A 1 -11.20 35.21 -77.04
C MET A 1 -10.99 35.01 -75.53
N GLN A 2 -10.95 36.03 -74.65
CA GLN A 2 -12.01 37.01 -74.30
C GLN A 2 -13.22 36.34 -73.60
N VAL A 3 -13.67 36.73 -72.39
CA VAL A 3 -13.19 37.73 -71.38
C VAL A 3 -13.39 37.22 -69.92
N VAL A 4 -12.46 37.66 -69.08
CA VAL A 4 -12.40 37.90 -67.60
C VAL A 4 -13.70 37.96 -66.77
N SER A 5 -13.53 37.70 -65.46
CA SER A 5 -14.49 37.72 -64.34
C SER A 5 -14.99 39.09 -63.84
N VAL A 6 -16.13 39.08 -63.12
CA VAL A 6 -16.67 40.16 -62.24
C VAL A 6 -17.38 39.46 -61.06
N ILE A 7 -16.91 39.59 -59.80
CA ILE A 7 -17.47 40.42 -58.70
C ILE A 7 -19.01 40.33 -58.56
N GLY A 8 -19.66 40.03 -57.43
CA GLY A 8 -19.21 39.78 -56.05
C GLY A 8 -19.81 40.78 -55.04
N LEU A 9 -20.51 40.33 -53.99
CA LEU A 9 -20.82 41.17 -52.80
C LEU A 9 -21.22 40.33 -51.56
N GLN A 10 -21.11 40.94 -50.37
CA GLN A 10 -21.47 40.36 -49.06
C GLN A 10 -22.91 40.75 -48.64
N ARG A 11 -23.59 39.91 -47.84
CA ARG A 11 -23.81 40.15 -46.38
C ARG A 11 -24.73 39.09 -45.74
N SER A 12 -24.56 38.92 -44.42
CA SER A 12 -25.26 37.93 -43.59
C SER A 12 -26.66 38.36 -43.20
N LEU A 13 -27.55 37.40 -42.93
CA LEU A 13 -28.69 37.57 -42.02
C LEU A 13 -28.92 36.28 -41.20
N LEU A 14 -29.58 36.42 -40.05
CA LEU A 14 -29.65 35.42 -38.98
C LEU A 14 -31.01 34.70 -38.91
N ILE A 15 -30.98 33.46 -38.42
CA ILE A 15 -31.97 32.73 -37.57
C ILE A 15 -33.46 32.76 -38.00
N ILE A 16 -34.09 31.58 -38.11
CA ILE A 16 -35.19 31.12 -37.23
C ILE A 16 -35.54 29.65 -37.56
N ILE A 17 -35.56 28.81 -36.54
CA ILE A 17 -36.19 27.49 -36.53
C ILE A 17 -37.51 27.65 -35.77
N SER A 18 -38.65 27.30 -36.38
CA SER A 18 -39.94 27.22 -35.66
C SER A 18 -41.04 26.53 -36.48
N LEU A 19 -41.56 25.39 -36.00
CA LEU A 19 -42.87 24.72 -36.24
C LEU A 19 -42.86 23.46 -35.32
N LEU A 20 -43.93 22.88 -34.73
CA LEU A 20 -45.35 23.22 -34.44
C LEU A 20 -45.87 22.14 -33.43
N ILE A 21 -46.91 22.30 -32.59
CA ILE A 21 -47.74 23.48 -32.23
C ILE A 21 -47.50 23.83 -30.72
N THR A 22 -48.38 23.82 -29.70
CA THR A 22 -49.83 23.55 -29.46
C THR A 22 -50.49 24.58 -28.52
N ALA A 23 -51.82 24.50 -28.45
CA ALA A 23 -52.78 25.22 -27.59
C ALA A 23 -52.54 25.07 -26.06
N CYS A 24 -53.13 25.87 -25.16
CA CYS A 24 -53.99 27.08 -25.23
C CYS A 24 -53.73 27.86 -23.91
N GLY A 25 -53.91 29.16 -23.75
CA GLY A 25 -54.84 30.11 -24.39
C GLY A 25 -55.56 30.87 -23.28
N GLY A 26 -55.55 32.21 -23.30
CA GLY A 26 -56.14 33.06 -22.26
C GLY A 26 -55.17 34.12 -21.74
N GLY A 27 -55.50 35.40 -21.96
CA GLY A 27 -54.72 36.53 -21.48
C GLY A 27 -55.63 37.58 -20.82
N GLY A 28 -55.06 38.37 -19.91
CA GLY A 28 -55.75 39.45 -19.21
C GLY A 28 -54.78 40.19 -18.31
N GLY A 29 -54.40 41.42 -18.70
CA GLY A 29 -53.43 42.23 -17.97
C GLY A 29 -54.11 43.29 -17.10
N SER A 30 -53.87 43.26 -15.79
CA SER A 30 -54.23 44.33 -14.87
C SER A 30 -53.34 44.30 -13.63
N SER A 31 -52.82 45.46 -13.24
CA SER A 31 -52.06 45.70 -12.00
C SER A 31 -52.51 47.04 -11.40
N PRO A 32 -52.21 47.37 -10.12
CA PRO A 32 -51.70 46.51 -9.04
C PRO A 32 -52.58 46.57 -7.76
N GLN A 33 -52.64 45.49 -6.97
CA GLN A 33 -52.92 45.55 -5.53
C GLN A 33 -52.53 44.24 -4.82
N ASP A 34 -52.29 44.31 -3.51
CA ASP A 34 -51.67 43.23 -2.75
C ASP A 34 -52.49 41.93 -2.71
N ALA A 35 -51.84 40.84 -3.13
CA ALA A 35 -52.20 39.48 -2.78
C ALA A 35 -51.00 38.82 -2.10
N LEU A 36 -51.24 38.23 -0.93
CA LEU A 36 -50.18 37.69 -0.06
C LEU A 36 -49.36 36.62 -0.78
N VAL A 37 -48.03 36.80 -0.84
CA VAL A 37 -47.10 35.75 -1.24
C VAL A 37 -47.22 34.61 -0.25
N GLN A 38 -47.81 33.48 -0.66
CA GLN A 38 -47.65 32.25 0.09
C GLN A 38 -46.15 31.88 0.06
N PRO A 39 -45.52 31.60 1.21
CA PRO A 39 -44.14 31.15 1.22
C PRO A 39 -44.08 29.81 0.47
N THR A 40 -43.31 29.77 -0.61
CA THR A 40 -42.91 28.50 -1.24
C THR A 40 -42.23 27.67 -0.17
N THR A 41 -42.84 26.54 0.21
CA THR A 41 -42.28 25.64 1.22
C THR A 41 -40.84 25.32 0.85
N PRO A 42 -39.84 25.63 1.70
CA PRO A 42 -38.46 25.34 1.38
C PRO A 42 -38.31 23.85 1.10
N ALA A 43 -37.65 23.50 -0.01
CA ALA A 43 -37.28 22.12 -0.27
C ALA A 43 -36.50 21.59 0.95
N ALA A 44 -36.86 20.39 1.42
CA ALA A 44 -36.27 19.83 2.63
C ALA A 44 -34.74 19.83 2.51
N PRO A 45 -34.00 20.41 3.47
CA PRO A 45 -32.56 20.59 3.32
C PRO A 45 -31.86 19.24 3.24
N GLN A 46 -31.19 18.98 2.11
CA GLN A 46 -30.50 17.74 1.84
C GLN A 46 -29.43 17.49 2.91
N LEU A 47 -29.55 16.36 3.61
CA LEU A 47 -28.58 15.94 4.61
C LEU A 47 -27.39 15.26 3.92
N PHE A 48 -26.19 15.51 4.43
CA PHE A 48 -24.95 14.89 3.97
C PHE A 48 -24.27 14.18 5.14
N ILE A 49 -23.71 13.01 4.88
CA ILE A 49 -22.89 12.27 5.83
C ILE A 49 -21.48 12.88 5.82
N SER A 50 -20.89 13.00 7.00
CA SER A 50 -19.50 13.45 7.22
C SER A 50 -18.79 12.49 8.16
N GLY A 51 -17.46 12.56 8.23
CA GLY A 51 -16.62 11.63 8.98
C GLY A 51 -15.62 10.94 8.06
N GLY A 52 -15.29 9.66 8.28
CA GLY A 52 -14.25 8.96 7.51
C GLY A 52 -14.01 7.51 7.95
N GLY A 53 -13.16 6.81 7.20
CA GLY A 53 -12.61 5.54 7.64
C GLY A 53 -11.42 5.79 8.56
N VAL A 54 -11.38 5.15 9.72
CA VAL A 54 -10.26 5.25 10.65
C VAL A 54 -9.81 3.85 11.06
N LYS A 55 -8.82 3.38 10.30
CA LYS A 55 -7.79 2.45 10.75
C LYS A 55 -6.73 3.34 11.41
N GLY A 56 -5.78 3.87 10.64
CA GLY A 56 -5.50 5.31 10.64
C GLY A 56 -6.44 6.04 9.66
N PRO A 57 -6.38 7.38 9.57
CA PRO A 57 -7.31 8.17 8.77
C PRO A 57 -7.16 7.88 7.27
N LEU A 58 -8.19 7.32 6.64
CA LEU A 58 -8.14 6.88 5.24
C LEU A 58 -8.49 8.00 4.26
N ALA A 59 -7.52 8.51 3.51
CA ALA A 59 -7.70 9.44 2.39
C ALA A 59 -7.85 8.69 1.06
N TYR A 60 -8.63 9.25 0.13
CA TYR A 60 -8.92 8.67 -1.19
C TYR A 60 -9.59 7.28 -1.18
N ALA A 61 -10.20 6.90 -0.06
CA ALA A 61 -11.01 5.69 0.05
C ALA A 61 -12.31 5.83 -0.76
N SER A 62 -12.80 4.73 -1.32
CA SER A 62 -14.17 4.68 -1.85
C SER A 62 -15.15 4.64 -0.68
N VAL A 63 -16.27 5.34 -0.79
CA VAL A 63 -17.29 5.43 0.27
C VAL A 63 -18.64 5.12 -0.34
N GLU A 64 -19.28 4.05 0.12
CA GLU A 64 -20.55 3.56 -0.40
C GLU A 64 -21.58 3.46 0.71
N LEU A 65 -22.77 4.03 0.48
CA LEU A 65 -23.91 3.95 1.36
C LEU A 65 -24.93 2.96 0.78
N TYR A 66 -25.47 2.10 1.63
CA TYR A 66 -26.50 1.12 1.26
C TYR A 66 -27.65 1.13 2.27
N THR A 67 -28.86 0.76 1.84
CA THR A 67 -29.94 0.37 2.77
C THR A 67 -29.57 -0.96 3.44
N LEU A 68 -29.85 -1.09 4.74
CA LEU A 68 -29.75 -2.39 5.41
C LEU A 68 -30.85 -3.33 4.89
N ASP A 69 -30.44 -4.42 4.25
CA ASP A 69 -31.31 -5.44 3.67
C ASP A 69 -30.89 -6.85 4.11
N LYS A 70 -31.64 -7.43 5.05
CA LYS A 70 -31.39 -8.79 5.59
C LYS A 70 -31.64 -9.92 4.56
N GLN A 71 -31.98 -9.64 3.30
CA GLN A 71 -32.04 -10.64 2.22
C GLN A 71 -30.66 -11.03 1.66
N TYR A 72 -29.63 -10.24 1.92
CA TYR A 72 -28.25 -10.49 1.45
C TYR A 72 -27.34 -10.91 2.61
N ASN A 73 -26.35 -11.76 2.32
CA ASN A 73 -25.36 -12.20 3.30
C ASN A 73 -24.49 -11.05 3.84
N GLU A 74 -24.41 -9.96 3.09
CA GLU A 74 -23.71 -8.72 3.40
C GLU A 74 -24.61 -7.71 4.13
N LEU A 75 -25.90 -8.02 4.37
CA LEU A 75 -26.91 -7.08 4.86
C LEU A 75 -27.13 -5.85 3.97
N TYR A 76 -26.72 -5.90 2.70
CA TYR A 76 -27.02 -4.95 1.64
C TYR A 76 -26.85 -5.59 0.26
N ALA A 77 -27.47 -5.02 -0.78
CA ALA A 77 -27.33 -5.49 -2.15
C ALA A 77 -25.95 -5.10 -2.74
N PRO A 78 -25.00 -6.04 -2.98
CA PRO A 78 -23.64 -5.69 -3.37
C PRO A 78 -23.59 -5.00 -4.75
N GLY A 79 -22.74 -3.97 -4.88
CA GLY A 79 -22.58 -3.21 -6.12
C GLY A 79 -23.78 -2.33 -6.50
N LYS A 80 -24.73 -2.11 -5.59
CA LYS A 80 -25.89 -1.21 -5.77
C LYS A 80 -26.00 -0.18 -4.61
N PRO A 81 -25.02 0.70 -4.42
CA PRO A 81 -25.10 1.75 -3.40
C PRO A 81 -26.25 2.72 -3.70
N ILE A 82 -26.93 3.17 -2.63
CA ILE A 82 -27.97 4.22 -2.71
C ILE A 82 -27.36 5.62 -2.78
N ALA A 83 -26.10 5.77 -2.36
CA ALA A 83 -25.26 6.95 -2.57
C ALA A 83 -23.78 6.53 -2.53
N ALA A 84 -22.91 7.23 -3.25
CA ALA A 84 -21.47 6.97 -3.25
C ALA A 84 -20.68 8.30 -3.21
N ALA A 85 -19.46 8.22 -2.69
CA ALA A 85 -18.51 9.32 -2.50
C ALA A 85 -17.08 8.79 -2.39
N THR A 86 -16.13 9.67 -2.07
CA THR A 86 -14.77 9.32 -1.66
C THR A 86 -14.39 10.07 -0.37
N THR A 87 -13.27 9.71 0.25
CA THR A 87 -12.61 10.59 1.22
C THR A 87 -11.58 11.52 0.56
N ASP A 88 -11.47 12.76 1.03
CA ASP A 88 -10.49 13.73 0.53
C ASP A 88 -9.06 13.47 1.03
N ALA A 89 -8.14 14.33 0.62
CA ALA A 89 -6.74 14.34 1.07
C ALA A 89 -6.56 14.43 2.60
N TYR A 90 -7.59 14.83 3.36
CA TYR A 90 -7.61 14.96 4.81
C TYR A 90 -8.36 13.80 5.49
N ALA A 91 -8.66 12.72 4.75
CA ALA A 91 -9.43 11.54 5.17
C ALA A 91 -10.92 11.80 5.50
N ARG A 92 -11.53 12.84 4.92
CA ARG A 92 -12.92 13.23 5.20
C ARG A 92 -13.86 12.86 4.05
N ILE A 93 -14.99 12.22 4.36
CA ILE A 93 -16.05 11.92 3.38
C ILE A 93 -16.51 13.22 2.69
N THR A 94 -16.41 13.30 1.37
CA THR A 94 -16.84 14.47 0.59
C THR A 94 -18.23 14.28 0.01
N SER A 95 -19.17 15.14 0.42
CA SER A 95 -20.46 15.33 -0.25
C SER A 95 -21.32 14.06 -0.45
N LEU A 96 -21.23 13.06 0.44
CA LEU A 96 -22.10 11.87 0.41
C LEU A 96 -23.53 12.25 0.82
N PRO A 97 -24.52 12.26 -0.09
CA PRO A 97 -25.89 12.63 0.27
C PRO A 97 -26.62 11.50 0.98
N VAL A 98 -27.54 11.86 1.89
CA VAL A 98 -28.59 10.95 2.35
C VAL A 98 -29.76 11.04 1.36
N PRO A 99 -30.20 9.93 0.74
CA PRO A 99 -31.37 9.94 -0.14
C PRO A 99 -32.65 10.32 0.60
N LEU A 100 -33.42 11.28 0.08
CA LEU A 100 -34.63 11.79 0.73
C LEU A 100 -35.75 10.75 0.85
N ASP A 101 -35.85 9.84 -0.13
CA ASP A 101 -36.93 8.86 -0.24
C ASP A 101 -36.61 7.50 0.41
N THR A 102 -35.41 7.34 0.98
CA THR A 102 -34.99 6.12 1.68
C THR A 102 -34.88 6.39 3.18
N GLN A 103 -35.33 5.48 4.04
CA GLN A 103 -35.20 5.64 5.50
C GLN A 103 -34.00 4.83 6.05
N PRO A 104 -33.31 5.31 7.10
CA PRO A 104 -32.33 4.51 7.84
C PRO A 104 -33.02 3.34 8.55
N PRO A 105 -32.29 2.25 8.88
CA PRO A 105 -30.82 2.16 8.97
C PRO A 105 -30.10 1.97 7.62
N TYR A 106 -28.88 2.51 7.55
CA TYR A 106 -27.96 2.33 6.43
C TYR A 106 -26.69 1.57 6.84
N ILE A 107 -26.09 0.86 5.90
CA ILE A 107 -24.72 0.37 5.99
C ILE A 107 -23.81 1.37 5.26
N LEU A 108 -22.78 1.86 5.93
CA LEU A 108 -21.71 2.67 5.34
C LEU A 108 -20.47 1.79 5.18
N VAL A 109 -20.05 1.56 3.94
CA VAL A 109 -18.83 0.83 3.58
C VAL A 109 -17.77 1.83 3.16
N ILE A 110 -16.57 1.72 3.71
CA ILE A 110 -15.39 2.49 3.32
C ILE A 110 -14.33 1.50 2.85
N ASP A 111 -14.07 1.50 1.54
CA ASP A 111 -13.13 0.61 0.89
C ASP A 111 -11.77 1.29 0.73
N GLY A 112 -10.85 0.86 1.59
CA GLY A 112 -9.47 1.29 1.68
C GLY A 112 -8.52 0.64 0.67
N THR A 113 -8.99 -0.23 -0.24
CA THR A 113 -8.12 -0.97 -1.18
C THR A 113 -7.26 -0.05 -2.06
N ASN A 114 -7.76 1.14 -2.40
CA ASN A 114 -7.02 2.18 -3.13
C ASN A 114 -6.75 3.44 -2.27
N ALA A 115 -6.97 3.36 -0.96
CA ALA A 115 -6.80 4.49 -0.04
C ALA A 115 -5.36 4.62 0.45
N ILE A 116 -5.07 5.79 0.99
CA ILE A 116 -3.84 6.08 1.73
C ILE A 116 -4.22 6.30 3.19
N ASP A 117 -3.72 5.46 4.08
CA ASP A 117 -3.69 5.75 5.51
C ASP A 117 -2.73 6.94 5.72
N ARG A 118 -3.30 8.07 6.17
CA ARG A 118 -2.59 9.36 6.25
C ARG A 118 -1.35 9.33 7.15
N ASN A 119 -1.23 8.33 8.03
CA ASN A 119 -0.14 8.19 8.98
C ASN A 119 1.09 7.51 8.40
N THR A 120 0.90 6.76 7.32
CA THR A 120 1.88 5.80 6.79
C THR A 120 2.23 6.06 5.33
N GLY A 121 1.31 6.67 4.57
CA GLY A 121 1.43 6.77 3.11
C GLY A 121 1.03 5.48 2.37
N LEU A 122 0.64 4.42 3.10
CA LEU A 122 0.35 3.08 2.59
C LEU A 122 -1.15 2.74 2.68
N PRO A 123 -1.63 1.73 1.95
CA PRO A 123 -2.96 1.18 2.17
C PRO A 123 -3.12 0.59 3.59
N PRO A 124 -4.33 0.64 4.18
CA PRO A 124 -4.59 0.07 5.49
C PRO A 124 -4.54 -1.47 5.47
N VAL A 125 -3.99 -2.06 6.54
CA VAL A 125 -3.93 -3.52 6.71
C VAL A 125 -5.31 -4.18 6.90
N ILE A 126 -6.34 -3.41 7.26
CA ILE A 126 -7.75 -3.83 7.17
C ILE A 126 -8.38 -3.01 6.05
N LYS A 127 -8.68 -3.66 4.92
CA LYS A 127 -9.04 -2.96 3.68
C LYS A 127 -10.48 -2.49 3.62
N LYS A 128 -11.41 -3.19 4.28
CA LYS A 128 -12.83 -2.82 4.29
C LYS A 128 -13.28 -2.46 5.70
N LEU A 129 -13.60 -1.19 5.92
CA LEU A 129 -14.21 -0.72 7.17
C LEU A 129 -15.71 -0.52 6.96
N VAL A 130 -16.52 -1.00 7.89
CA VAL A 130 -17.99 -0.94 7.81
C VAL A 130 -18.57 -0.36 9.10
N THR A 131 -19.66 0.38 9.01
CA THR A 131 -20.43 0.86 10.16
C THR A 131 -21.91 0.97 9.84
N ILE A 132 -22.76 0.97 10.86
CA ILE A 132 -24.22 1.09 10.73
C ILE A 132 -24.63 2.50 11.15
N ILE A 133 -25.43 3.15 10.31
CA ILE A 133 -25.99 4.49 10.55
C ILE A 133 -27.46 4.31 10.90
N THR A 134 -27.82 4.53 12.16
CA THR A 134 -29.22 4.47 12.61
C THR A 134 -29.91 5.85 12.47
N ARG A 135 -31.21 5.90 12.76
CA ARG A 135 -31.96 7.17 12.73
C ARG A 135 -31.41 8.18 13.74
N ALA A 136 -31.12 7.73 14.96
CA ALA A 136 -30.53 8.55 16.01
C ALA A 136 -29.15 9.10 15.59
N SER A 137 -28.31 8.30 14.92
CA SER A 137 -27.00 8.73 14.41
C SER A 137 -27.11 9.90 13.42
N LEU A 138 -28.10 9.88 12.53
CA LEU A 138 -28.36 10.96 11.56
C LEU A 138 -28.94 12.21 12.21
N GLU A 139 -29.89 12.03 13.14
CA GLU A 139 -30.54 13.13 13.86
C GLU A 139 -29.55 13.85 14.80
N ALA A 140 -28.57 13.15 15.35
CA ALA A 140 -27.46 13.72 16.13
C ALA A 140 -26.49 14.58 15.29
N ARG A 141 -26.48 14.43 13.95
CA ARG A 141 -25.66 15.20 12.98
C ARG A 141 -24.16 15.26 13.31
N GLN A 142 -23.63 14.21 13.94
CA GLN A 142 -22.20 14.07 14.22
C GLN A 142 -21.48 13.39 13.03
N PRO A 143 -20.16 13.55 12.90
CA PRO A 143 -19.38 12.78 11.94
C PRO A 143 -19.42 11.28 12.29
N VAL A 144 -19.73 10.44 11.30
CA VAL A 144 -19.78 8.98 11.40
C VAL A 144 -18.42 8.41 11.00
N TYR A 145 -17.88 7.52 11.82
CA TYR A 145 -16.62 6.84 11.52
C TYR A 145 -16.84 5.34 11.33
N ALA A 146 -16.22 4.79 10.29
CA ALA A 146 -16.06 3.34 10.15
C ALA A 146 -14.70 2.96 10.74
N THR A 147 -14.69 2.04 11.70
CA THR A 147 -13.50 1.60 12.43
C THR A 147 -13.43 0.06 12.45
N PRO A 148 -12.28 -0.52 12.82
CA PRO A 148 -12.16 -1.95 13.09
C PRO A 148 -13.25 -2.50 14.05
N TYR A 149 -13.64 -1.76 15.09
CA TYR A 149 -14.70 -2.20 16.01
C TYR A 149 -16.11 -2.05 15.44
N THR A 150 -16.44 -0.97 14.71
CA THR A 150 -17.76 -0.90 14.04
C THR A 150 -17.88 -1.99 12.97
N THR A 151 -16.75 -2.38 12.37
CA THR A 151 -16.66 -3.48 11.40
C THR A 151 -16.90 -4.82 12.11
N LEU A 152 -16.27 -5.06 13.26
CA LEU A 152 -16.51 -6.25 14.09
C LEU A 152 -17.98 -6.35 14.52
N ALA A 153 -18.58 -5.25 14.99
CA ALA A 153 -20.01 -5.21 15.35
C ALA A 153 -20.94 -5.43 14.15
N TYR A 154 -20.57 -4.95 12.95
CA TYR A 154 -21.27 -5.29 11.71
C TYR A 154 -21.16 -6.79 11.37
N GLN A 155 -20.00 -7.42 11.58
CA GLN A 155 -19.88 -8.87 11.42
C GLN A 155 -20.74 -9.64 12.44
N MET A 156 -20.81 -9.18 13.71
CA MET A 156 -21.72 -9.73 14.72
C MET A 156 -23.20 -9.59 14.31
N LEU A 157 -23.59 -8.45 13.73
CA LEU A 157 -24.94 -8.23 13.19
C LEU A 157 -25.30 -9.16 12.03
N ARG A 158 -24.33 -9.69 11.28
CA ARG A 158 -24.57 -10.75 10.26
C ARG A 158 -24.89 -12.10 10.88
N LEU A 159 -24.44 -12.35 12.12
CA LEU A 159 -24.78 -13.55 12.90
C LEU A 159 -26.14 -13.43 13.61
N ASP A 160 -26.61 -12.20 13.83
CA ASP A 160 -27.88 -11.83 14.46
C ASP A 160 -29.12 -12.16 13.59
N SER A 161 -29.32 -13.47 13.42
CA SER A 161 -30.45 -14.09 12.73
C SER A 161 -31.59 -14.40 13.69
N PRO A 162 -32.86 -14.06 13.36
CA PRO A 162 -34.03 -14.22 14.24
C PRO A 162 -34.48 -15.67 14.48
N THR A 163 -33.62 -16.66 14.21
CA THR A 163 -33.87 -18.09 14.34
C THR A 163 -33.20 -18.73 15.56
N ARG A 164 -32.27 -18.05 16.24
CA ARG A 164 -31.62 -18.54 17.47
C ARG A 164 -32.30 -18.03 18.76
N GLY A 165 -33.45 -18.61 19.08
CA GLY A 165 -33.90 -18.81 20.48
C GLY A 165 -34.60 -17.68 21.22
N ASN A 166 -35.94 -17.69 21.21
CA ASN A 166 -36.89 -17.33 22.28
C ASN A 166 -36.82 -15.98 23.03
N ASN A 167 -35.83 -15.11 22.85
CA ASN A 167 -35.86 -13.76 23.40
C ASN A 167 -36.85 -12.86 22.63
N PRO A 168 -37.42 -11.81 23.28
CA PRO A 168 -38.25 -10.82 22.59
C PRO A 168 -37.45 -10.09 21.51
N LEU A 169 -38.13 -9.50 20.53
CA LEU A 169 -37.52 -8.77 19.43
C LEU A 169 -36.68 -7.58 19.94
N VAL A 170 -35.38 -7.81 20.09
CA VAL A 170 -34.37 -6.78 20.35
C VAL A 170 -34.38 -5.80 19.17
N SER A 171 -34.45 -4.50 19.44
CA SER A 171 -34.38 -3.49 18.38
C SER A 171 -32.96 -3.38 17.86
N LEU A 172 -32.77 -2.97 16.60
CA LEU A 172 -31.42 -2.81 16.04
C LEU A 172 -30.56 -1.86 16.88
N ASP A 173 -31.12 -0.74 17.37
CA ASP A 173 -30.40 0.18 18.24
C ASP A 173 -29.98 -0.47 19.58
N GLN A 174 -30.74 -1.45 20.10
CA GLN A 174 -30.35 -2.23 21.26
C GLN A 174 -29.27 -3.27 20.91
N SER A 175 -29.42 -4.06 19.83
CA SER A 175 -28.36 -5.00 19.41
C SER A 175 -27.02 -4.29 19.17
N LEU A 176 -27.03 -3.09 18.56
CA LEU A 176 -25.82 -2.29 18.36
C LEU A 176 -25.25 -1.71 19.67
N THR A 177 -26.09 -1.46 20.68
CA THR A 177 -25.64 -1.11 22.03
C THR A 177 -24.98 -2.31 22.70
N ASP A 178 -25.65 -3.46 22.68
CA ASP A 178 -25.15 -4.71 23.27
C ASP A 178 -23.80 -5.14 22.64
N PHE A 179 -23.67 -5.06 21.31
CA PHE A 179 -22.40 -5.35 20.61
C PHE A 179 -21.31 -4.32 20.92
N SER A 180 -21.66 -3.04 21.09
CA SER A 180 -20.70 -2.04 21.55
C SER A 180 -20.16 -2.42 22.93
N ASP A 181 -21.05 -2.68 23.89
CA ASP A 181 -20.68 -2.97 25.27
C ASP A 181 -19.89 -4.29 25.39
N GLN A 182 -20.22 -5.30 24.57
CA GLN A 182 -19.52 -6.58 24.47
C GLN A 182 -18.10 -6.42 23.89
N ILE A 183 -17.94 -5.63 22.82
CA ILE A 183 -16.61 -5.30 22.27
C ILE A 183 -15.78 -4.49 23.28
N VAL A 184 -16.41 -3.54 23.96
CA VAL A 184 -15.78 -2.74 25.03
C VAL A 184 -15.30 -3.63 26.17
N GLN A 185 -16.09 -4.61 26.61
CA GLN A 185 -15.71 -5.49 27.72
C GLN A 185 -14.62 -6.50 27.36
N SER A 186 -14.64 -7.05 26.14
CA SER A 186 -13.87 -8.28 25.83
C SER A 186 -12.67 -8.11 24.90
N ILE A 187 -12.64 -7.09 24.02
CA ILE A 187 -11.56 -6.92 23.03
C ILE A 187 -11.07 -5.46 22.88
N SER A 188 -11.50 -4.56 23.77
CA SER A 188 -11.04 -3.16 23.81
C SER A 188 -9.77 -2.91 24.64
N PHE A 189 -9.21 -3.97 25.21
CA PHE A 189 -8.04 -3.90 26.10
C PHE A 189 -8.26 -3.03 27.36
N GLY A 190 -9.51 -2.94 27.85
CA GLY A 190 -9.85 -2.19 29.05
C GLY A 190 -10.07 -0.69 28.82
N MET A 191 -10.51 -0.30 27.61
CA MET A 191 -11.09 1.02 27.33
C MET A 191 -12.23 1.34 28.33
N PRO A 192 -12.47 2.61 28.70
CA PRO A 192 -13.52 2.96 29.67
C PRO A 192 -14.90 2.50 29.21
N SER A 193 -15.69 1.91 30.12
CA SER A 193 -17.03 1.35 29.83
C SER A 193 -18.08 2.38 29.41
N GLU A 194 -17.79 3.68 29.56
CA GLU A 194 -18.58 4.79 29.02
C GLU A 194 -18.31 5.09 27.53
N SER A 195 -17.35 4.39 26.91
CA SER A 195 -16.99 4.53 25.50
C SER A 195 -17.90 3.67 24.62
N ASN A 196 -18.71 4.29 23.77
CA ASN A 196 -19.51 3.58 22.76
C ASN A 196 -18.81 3.64 21.39
N ILE A 197 -18.61 2.49 20.72
CA ILE A 197 -17.77 2.37 19.51
C ILE A 197 -18.33 3.10 18.27
N PHE A 198 -19.64 3.37 18.24
CA PHE A 198 -20.31 4.06 17.12
C PHE A 198 -20.36 5.58 17.28
N THR A 199 -20.27 6.09 18.51
CA THR A 199 -20.47 7.52 18.84
C THR A 199 -19.24 8.20 19.45
N THR A 200 -18.28 7.45 20.00
CA THR A 200 -16.99 7.97 20.46
C THR A 200 -16.07 8.15 19.24
N PRO A 201 -15.69 9.37 18.83
CA PRO A 201 -14.90 9.53 17.62
C PRO A 201 -13.46 8.99 17.83
N PRO A 202 -12.84 8.32 16.84
CA PRO A 202 -11.46 7.81 16.91
C PRO A 202 -10.40 8.88 16.54
N VAL A 203 -10.82 10.14 16.43
CA VAL A 203 -9.99 11.32 16.12
C VAL A 203 -10.52 12.52 16.92
N ILE A 204 -9.67 13.51 17.20
CA ILE A 204 -10.10 14.77 17.84
C ILE A 204 -11.04 15.51 16.87
N THR A 205 -12.18 15.98 17.37
CA THR A 205 -13.18 16.73 16.58
C THR A 205 -13.53 18.05 17.25
N ARG A 206 -14.30 18.90 16.55
CA ARG A 206 -14.89 20.12 17.12
C ARG A 206 -15.83 19.88 18.30
N ALA A 207 -16.32 18.65 18.51
CA ALA A 207 -17.11 18.26 19.68
C ALA A 207 -16.23 17.80 20.87
N THR A 208 -14.96 17.44 20.62
CA THR A 208 -14.04 16.84 21.60
C THR A 208 -13.34 17.92 22.43
N THR A 209 -14.10 18.68 23.21
CA THR A 209 -13.66 19.93 23.86
C THR A 209 -13.15 19.76 25.30
N SER A 210 -13.58 18.73 26.03
CA SER A 210 -13.16 18.48 27.41
C SER A 210 -12.06 17.42 27.53
N ILE A 211 -11.28 17.48 28.62
CA ILE A 211 -10.24 16.50 28.94
C ILE A 211 -10.81 15.07 28.99
N ALA A 212 -12.02 14.89 29.55
CA ALA A 212 -12.70 13.60 29.59
C ALA A 212 -13.02 13.09 28.18
N GLN A 213 -13.61 13.94 27.32
CA GLN A 213 -13.87 13.57 25.92
C GLN A 213 -12.58 13.21 25.17
N GLN A 214 -11.49 13.97 25.38
CA GLN A 214 -10.21 13.70 24.73
C GLN A 214 -9.58 12.38 25.21
N SER A 215 -9.73 12.04 26.49
CA SER A 215 -9.31 10.74 27.03
C SER A 215 -10.06 9.57 26.39
N LEU A 216 -11.37 9.69 26.18
CA LEU A 216 -12.17 8.67 25.48
C LEU A 216 -11.75 8.52 24.01
N VAL A 217 -11.47 9.62 23.30
CA VAL A 217 -10.92 9.58 21.92
C VAL A 217 -9.55 8.89 21.89
N VAL A 218 -8.64 9.26 22.78
CA VAL A 218 -7.29 8.69 22.87
C VAL A 218 -7.34 7.18 23.14
N GLN A 219 -8.19 6.74 24.07
CA GLN A 219 -8.31 5.32 24.43
C GLN A 219 -9.06 4.51 23.36
N HIS A 220 -10.13 5.05 22.74
CA HIS A 220 -10.79 4.41 21.62
C HIS A 220 -9.85 4.24 20.42
N ARG A 221 -9.06 5.28 20.10
CA ARG A 221 -8.10 5.17 19.01
C ARG A 221 -6.99 4.17 19.30
N ALA A 222 -6.42 4.20 20.51
CA ALA A 222 -5.40 3.24 20.91
C ALA A 222 -5.92 1.80 20.84
N ALA A 223 -7.18 1.57 21.24
CA ALA A 223 -7.79 0.25 21.23
C ALA A 223 -8.02 -0.28 19.79
N ILE A 224 -8.59 0.52 18.87
CA ILE A 224 -8.76 0.07 17.47
C ILE A 224 -7.41 -0.14 16.77
N GLU A 225 -6.37 0.62 17.11
CA GLU A 225 -5.03 0.45 16.53
C GLU A 225 -4.32 -0.79 17.09
N ALA A 226 -4.43 -1.06 18.40
CA ALA A 226 -3.95 -2.29 19.03
C ALA A 226 -4.65 -3.52 18.42
N PHE A 227 -5.99 -3.51 18.40
CA PHE A 227 -6.80 -4.58 17.83
C PHE A 227 -6.43 -4.86 16.37
N SER A 228 -6.29 -3.80 15.57
CA SER A 228 -5.94 -3.95 14.15
C SER A 228 -4.54 -4.51 13.92
N SER A 229 -3.60 -4.15 14.79
CA SER A 229 -2.19 -4.54 14.62
C SER A 229 -1.99 -5.98 15.07
N LEU A 230 -2.66 -6.40 16.14
CA LEU A 230 -2.76 -7.81 16.54
C LEU A 230 -3.53 -8.66 15.51
N LEU A 231 -4.57 -8.11 14.86
CA LEU A 231 -5.23 -8.74 13.70
C LEU A 231 -4.25 -8.95 12.53
N TYR A 232 -3.36 -7.98 12.29
CA TYR A 232 -2.35 -8.06 11.23
C TYR A 232 -1.22 -9.03 11.60
N GLU A 233 -0.74 -9.03 12.84
CA GLU A 233 0.21 -10.03 13.35
C GLU A 233 -0.36 -11.46 13.25
N MET A 234 -1.64 -11.67 13.58
CA MET A 234 -2.31 -12.95 13.36
C MET A 234 -2.34 -13.35 11.89
N HIS A 235 -2.63 -12.41 10.98
CA HIS A 235 -2.57 -12.64 9.54
C HIS A 235 -1.15 -12.99 9.08
N LEU A 236 -0.11 -12.28 9.53
CA LEU A 236 1.29 -12.60 9.23
C LEU A 236 1.71 -13.96 9.79
N SER A 237 1.14 -14.37 10.93
CA SER A 237 1.36 -15.71 11.52
C SER A 237 0.59 -16.85 10.79
N SER A 238 -0.24 -16.53 9.79
CA SER A 238 -1.13 -17.47 9.11
C SER A 238 -1.00 -17.40 7.60
N SER A 239 -0.37 -18.42 7.00
CA SER A 239 -0.16 -18.50 5.53
C SER A 239 -1.42 -18.69 4.68
N THR A 240 -2.62 -18.66 5.27
CA THR A 240 -3.89 -18.95 4.57
C THR A 240 -5.07 -18.06 4.94
N ILE A 241 -5.05 -17.33 6.07
CA ILE A 241 -6.22 -16.61 6.58
C ILE A 241 -6.01 -15.10 6.48
N SER A 242 -6.97 -14.40 5.84
CA SER A 242 -6.93 -12.94 5.66
C SER A 242 -7.41 -12.17 6.90
N THR A 243 -7.05 -10.89 7.02
CA THR A 243 -7.56 -9.99 8.08
C THR A 243 -9.09 -9.90 8.11
N ASP A 244 -9.73 -9.89 6.94
CA ASP A 244 -11.19 -9.78 6.79
C ASP A 244 -11.89 -11.09 7.18
N GLU A 245 -11.19 -12.23 7.07
CA GLU A 245 -11.64 -13.53 7.54
C GLU A 245 -11.39 -13.71 9.05
N LEU A 246 -10.24 -13.25 9.58
CA LEU A 246 -10.00 -13.19 11.03
C LEU A 246 -11.04 -12.31 11.72
N MET A 247 -11.40 -11.16 11.14
CA MET A 247 -12.48 -10.29 11.63
C MET A 247 -13.83 -11.04 11.70
N GLN A 248 -14.13 -11.89 10.71
CA GLN A 248 -15.35 -12.71 10.71
C GLN A 248 -15.28 -13.85 11.74
N ARG A 249 -14.13 -14.53 11.88
CA ARG A 249 -13.91 -15.59 12.88
C ARG A 249 -14.03 -15.04 14.30
N LEU A 250 -13.44 -13.88 14.59
CA LEU A 250 -13.55 -13.18 15.87
C LEU A 250 -14.96 -12.70 16.18
N ALA A 251 -15.74 -12.33 15.16
CA ALA A 251 -17.15 -12.01 15.36
C ALA A 251 -17.96 -13.22 15.81
N VAL A 252 -17.63 -14.43 15.32
CA VAL A 252 -18.26 -15.69 15.77
C VAL A 252 -17.84 -16.02 17.20
N ASP A 253 -16.54 -15.98 17.51
CA ASP A 253 -15.96 -16.18 18.86
C ASP A 253 -16.68 -15.28 19.89
N LEU A 254 -16.62 -13.96 19.66
CA LEU A 254 -17.16 -12.96 20.56
C LEU A 254 -18.68 -13.02 20.71
N TYR A 255 -19.42 -13.20 19.61
CA TYR A 255 -20.89 -13.27 19.63
C TYR A 255 -21.41 -14.54 20.30
N SER A 256 -20.67 -15.65 20.26
CA SER A 256 -21.11 -16.94 20.82
C SER A 256 -21.12 -16.99 22.35
N ASP A 257 -20.03 -16.57 23.01
CA ASP A 257 -19.92 -16.66 24.48
C ASP A 257 -19.45 -15.38 25.20
N GLY A 258 -19.14 -14.31 24.45
CA GLY A 258 -18.70 -13.04 25.01
C GLY A 258 -17.22 -12.99 25.39
N THR A 259 -16.45 -14.06 25.19
CA THR A 259 -14.99 -14.07 25.36
C THR A 259 -14.26 -14.13 24.02
N ILE A 260 -12.94 -14.30 24.04
CA ILE A 260 -12.11 -14.50 22.85
C ILE A 260 -11.22 -15.71 23.14
N ASN A 261 -11.68 -16.89 22.73
CA ASN A 261 -11.10 -18.16 23.13
C ASN A 261 -10.87 -19.15 21.96
N ASN A 262 -11.15 -18.73 20.72
CA ASN A 262 -11.07 -19.53 19.50
C ASN A 262 -12.16 -20.63 19.41
N SER A 263 -13.31 -20.47 20.06
CA SER A 263 -14.44 -21.41 20.07
C SER A 263 -15.77 -20.70 19.76
N ASP A 264 -16.75 -21.42 19.22
CA ASP A 264 -18.12 -20.93 19.05
C ASP A 264 -19.01 -21.23 20.27
N GLY A 265 -18.39 -21.49 21.43
CA GLY A 265 -19.02 -22.03 22.63
C GLY A 265 -19.21 -23.56 22.62
N VAL A 266 -18.99 -24.25 21.49
CA VAL A 266 -19.14 -25.71 21.35
C VAL A 266 -17.94 -26.36 20.62
N GLN A 267 -17.36 -25.69 19.62
CA GLN A 267 -16.30 -26.20 18.75
C GLN A 267 -15.25 -25.12 18.43
N LYS A 268 -13.99 -25.55 18.24
CA LYS A 268 -12.88 -24.66 17.89
C LYS A 268 -13.07 -24.07 16.49
N ILE A 269 -13.14 -22.74 16.38
CA ILE A 269 -13.31 -21.98 15.13
C ILE A 269 -12.07 -22.11 14.23
N GLY A 270 -10.89 -22.15 14.87
CA GLY A 270 -9.60 -22.20 14.21
C GLY A 270 -9.14 -20.85 13.68
N GLY A 271 -7.83 -20.70 13.47
CA GLY A 271 -7.21 -19.51 12.89
C GLY A 271 -7.01 -18.33 13.86
N ILE A 272 -7.82 -18.23 14.92
CA ILE A 272 -7.64 -17.19 15.95
C ILE A 272 -6.47 -17.58 16.86
N ASN A 273 -5.42 -16.75 16.89
CA ASN A 273 -4.28 -16.93 17.77
C ASN A 273 -4.47 -16.08 19.05
N THR A 274 -5.05 -16.69 20.07
CA THR A 274 -5.34 -16.05 21.36
C THR A 274 -4.08 -15.60 22.10
N ALA A 275 -2.92 -16.21 21.86
CA ALA A 275 -1.65 -15.78 22.44
C ALA A 275 -1.17 -14.45 21.85
N ILE A 276 -1.37 -14.21 20.55
CA ILE A 276 -1.13 -12.89 19.92
C ILE A 276 -2.08 -11.85 20.51
N LEU A 277 -3.37 -12.17 20.62
CA LEU A 277 -4.38 -11.24 21.18
C LEU A 277 -4.19 -10.95 22.69
N SER A 278 -3.53 -11.83 23.42
CA SER A 278 -3.18 -11.66 24.84
C SER A 278 -1.80 -11.02 25.06
N GLN A 279 -1.14 -10.52 24.02
CA GLN A 279 0.06 -9.68 24.18
C GLN A 279 -0.24 -8.39 24.96
N ASN A 280 0.81 -7.74 25.46
CA ASN A 280 0.68 -6.41 26.04
C ASN A 280 0.38 -5.37 24.94
N PRO A 281 -0.86 -4.85 24.83
CA PRO A 281 -1.26 -3.96 23.74
C PRO A 281 -0.40 -2.69 23.72
N MET A 282 0.08 -2.20 24.87
CA MET A 282 0.90 -1.00 24.97
C MET A 282 2.27 -1.14 24.29
N ALA A 283 2.76 -2.38 24.10
CA ALA A 283 4.01 -2.69 23.42
C ALA A 283 3.83 -3.02 21.93
N VAL A 284 2.60 -3.20 21.45
CA VAL A 284 2.29 -3.47 20.05
C VAL A 284 2.67 -2.26 19.20
N THR A 285 3.40 -2.49 18.10
CA THR A 285 3.66 -1.48 17.08
C THR A 285 2.41 -1.31 16.22
N ILE A 286 1.92 -0.08 16.08
CA ILE A 286 0.73 0.20 15.26
C ILE A 286 1.10 -0.07 13.80
N ALA A 287 0.45 -1.07 13.20
CA ALA A 287 0.80 -1.63 11.89
C ALA A 287 0.94 -0.55 10.80
N ASN A 288 1.99 -0.69 9.97
CA ASN A 288 2.47 0.27 8.97
C ASN A 288 2.99 1.62 9.52
N THR A 289 3.03 1.83 10.85
CA THR A 289 3.57 3.06 11.46
C THR A 289 4.87 2.80 12.27
N LYS A 290 5.52 3.89 12.71
CA LYS A 290 6.64 3.90 13.66
C LYS A 290 6.23 4.03 15.14
N TYR A 291 4.93 4.09 15.44
CA TYR A 291 4.41 4.34 16.79
C TYR A 291 4.04 3.02 17.47
N GLN A 292 4.35 2.87 18.76
CA GLN A 292 3.68 1.85 19.56
C GLN A 292 2.36 2.40 20.09
N VAL A 293 1.44 1.52 20.49
CA VAL A 293 0.12 1.90 21.02
C VAL A 293 0.22 2.86 22.22
N LYS A 294 1.26 2.73 23.06
CA LYS A 294 1.58 3.69 24.13
C LYS A 294 1.72 5.15 23.63
N ASP A 295 2.17 5.33 22.39
CA ASP A 295 2.47 6.62 21.76
C ASP A 295 1.25 7.23 21.05
N THR A 296 0.07 6.63 21.16
CA THR A 296 -1.15 7.07 20.45
C THR A 296 -1.50 8.55 20.70
N VAL A 297 -1.17 9.11 21.88
CA VAL A 297 -1.32 10.55 22.14
C VAL A 297 -0.50 11.40 21.16
N LYS A 298 0.74 10.98 20.87
CA LYS A 298 1.60 11.67 19.89
C LYS A 298 1.14 11.40 18.45
N LEU A 299 0.78 10.16 18.12
CA LEU A 299 0.20 9.81 16.82
C LEU A 299 -0.99 10.71 16.48
N ILE A 300 -1.94 10.86 17.41
CA ILE A 300 -3.08 11.75 17.26
C ILE A 300 -2.63 13.21 17.10
N ASP A 301 -1.66 13.70 17.87
CA ASP A 301 -1.24 15.10 17.76
C ASP A 301 -0.58 15.42 16.40
N ASP A 302 0.28 14.52 15.91
CA ASP A 302 0.87 14.63 14.57
C ASP A 302 -0.22 14.54 13.48
N GLU A 303 -1.21 13.63 13.63
CA GLU A 303 -2.40 13.52 12.77
C GLU A 303 -3.22 14.80 12.65
N ARG A 304 -3.28 15.63 13.71
CA ARG A 304 -4.10 16.86 13.70
C ARG A 304 -3.63 17.86 12.64
N SER A 305 -2.37 17.79 12.23
CA SER A 305 -1.81 18.61 11.15
C SER A 305 -2.29 18.20 9.75
N ILE A 306 -2.61 16.92 9.54
CA ILE A 306 -2.92 16.32 8.22
C ILE A 306 -4.38 15.89 8.04
N THR A 307 -5.18 15.83 9.11
CA THR A 307 -6.62 15.44 9.08
C THR A 307 -7.59 16.63 9.03
N GLY A 308 -7.12 17.85 9.28
CA GLY A 308 -7.87 19.11 9.09
C GLY A 308 -9.11 19.36 9.98
N ASN A 309 -9.66 18.32 10.63
CA ASN A 309 -10.86 18.40 11.47
C ASN A 309 -10.61 19.02 12.86
N SER A 310 -9.34 19.15 13.25
CA SER A 310 -8.89 19.11 14.64
C SER A 310 -7.83 20.16 15.00
N ALA A 311 -7.20 20.79 13.99
CA ALA A 311 -6.19 21.84 14.18
C ALA A 311 -6.69 23.05 14.99
N ASN A 312 -7.98 23.37 14.90
CA ASN A 312 -8.61 24.50 15.60
C ASN A 312 -9.18 24.15 16.98
N VAL A 313 -8.91 22.94 17.51
CA VAL A 313 -9.39 22.46 18.81
C VAL A 313 -8.16 22.21 19.71
N PRO A 314 -8.04 22.80 20.90
CA PRO A 314 -6.93 22.51 21.82
C PRO A 314 -6.92 21.02 22.19
N PHE A 315 -5.81 20.34 21.99
CA PHE A 315 -5.60 18.95 22.43
C PHE A 315 -4.60 18.96 23.59
N TYR A 316 -5.04 18.54 24.77
CA TYR A 316 -4.26 18.66 26.00
C TYR A 316 -3.31 17.47 26.17
N THR A 317 -2.38 17.26 25.23
CA THR A 317 -1.48 16.10 25.15
C THR A 317 -0.80 15.73 26.47
N THR A 318 -0.32 16.72 27.22
CA THR A 318 0.35 16.53 28.54
C THR A 318 -0.60 16.07 29.66
N LEU A 319 -1.90 16.05 29.43
CA LEU A 319 -2.95 15.58 30.35
C LEU A 319 -3.61 14.27 29.84
N MET A 320 -3.14 13.71 28.72
CA MET A 320 -3.64 12.47 28.14
C MET A 320 -2.70 11.30 28.47
N SER A 321 -3.27 10.11 28.65
CA SER A 321 -2.52 8.87 28.84
C SER A 321 -3.28 7.69 28.25
N VAL A 322 -2.59 6.81 27.53
CA VAL A 322 -3.11 5.50 27.14
C VAL A 322 -2.83 4.51 28.28
N ASN A 323 -3.79 3.66 28.63
CA ASN A 323 -3.63 2.63 29.67
C ASN A 323 -4.39 1.35 29.30
N LEU A 324 -3.99 0.73 28.19
CA LEU A 324 -4.56 -0.54 27.72
C LEU A 324 -3.89 -1.74 28.40
N LYS A 325 -4.64 -2.83 28.53
CA LYS A 325 -4.29 -4.05 29.26
C LYS A 325 -4.38 -5.26 28.36
N ALA A 326 -3.46 -6.20 28.52
CA ALA A 326 -3.52 -7.50 27.85
C ALA A 326 -4.86 -8.20 28.10
N LEU A 327 -5.39 -8.88 27.08
CA LEU A 327 -6.53 -9.76 27.26
C LEU A 327 -6.12 -10.97 28.11
N PRO A 328 -6.98 -11.50 28.98
CA PRO A 328 -6.66 -12.68 29.77
C PRO A 328 -6.45 -13.87 28.84
N LEU A 329 -5.31 -14.56 28.98
CA LEU A 329 -5.04 -15.81 28.27
C LEU A 329 -6.16 -16.82 28.56
N ALA A 330 -6.83 -17.28 27.51
CA ALA A 330 -7.81 -18.35 27.61
C ALA A 330 -7.14 -19.62 28.14
N THR A 331 -7.53 -20.08 29.34
CA THR A 331 -7.04 -21.32 29.92
C THR A 331 -7.65 -22.50 29.17
N GLU A 332 -6.95 -23.05 28.19
CA GLU A 332 -7.38 -24.28 27.50
C GLU A 332 -7.59 -25.40 28.54
N THR A 333 -8.83 -25.84 28.71
CA THR A 333 -9.18 -27.04 29.50
C THR A 333 -8.82 -28.30 28.71
N ASN A 334 -7.52 -28.50 28.49
CA ASN A 334 -6.99 -29.57 27.65
C ASN A 334 -7.25 -30.95 28.26
N THR A 335 -7.87 -31.83 27.47
CA THR A 335 -7.93 -33.27 27.74
C THR A 335 -7.35 -34.05 26.56
N LEU A 336 -6.05 -34.33 26.66
CA LEU A 336 -5.24 -35.19 25.77
C LEU A 336 -4.94 -34.58 24.38
N ASP A 337 -3.79 -34.84 23.75
CA ASP A 337 -2.70 -35.77 24.11
C ASP A 337 -1.30 -35.15 23.86
N ASN A 338 -0.26 -35.74 24.45
CA ASN A 338 1.13 -35.30 24.30
C ASN A 338 1.72 -35.64 22.93
N THR A 339 2.29 -34.66 22.23
CA THR A 339 3.61 -34.85 21.59
C THR A 339 4.32 -33.52 21.31
N ALA A 340 5.62 -33.51 21.57
CA ALA A 340 6.53 -32.36 21.56
C ALA A 340 6.32 -31.29 20.45
N VAL A 341 6.10 -30.05 20.89
CA VAL A 341 6.56 -28.86 20.17
C VAL A 341 7.87 -28.42 20.83
N ILE A 342 8.94 -28.29 20.03
CA ILE A 342 10.21 -27.73 20.51
C ILE A 342 10.07 -26.20 20.45
N GLU A 343 10.32 -25.52 21.58
CA GLU A 343 10.42 -24.07 21.62
C GLU A 343 11.56 -23.61 20.69
N THR A 344 11.18 -23.13 19.51
CA THR A 344 12.07 -22.49 18.54
C THR A 344 11.53 -21.09 18.29
N SER A 345 12.01 -20.15 19.11
CA SER A 345 11.69 -18.74 19.00
C SER A 345 12.29 -18.13 17.74
N PHE A 346 11.55 -18.18 16.64
CA PHE A 346 11.87 -17.38 15.45
C PHE A 346 11.50 -15.93 15.72
N GLU A 347 12.47 -15.14 16.21
CA GLU A 347 12.44 -13.70 16.01
C GLU A 347 12.52 -13.44 14.50
N LEU A 348 11.40 -13.07 13.88
CA LEU A 348 11.42 -12.56 12.51
C LEU A 348 11.98 -11.14 12.55
N GLY A 349 13.13 -10.91 11.91
CA GLY A 349 13.81 -9.61 11.81
C GLY A 349 13.05 -8.56 10.98
N TYR A 350 11.82 -8.21 11.39
CA TYR A 350 11.13 -7.00 10.93
C TYR A 350 11.40 -5.89 11.94
N SER A 351 12.32 -5.00 11.59
CA SER A 351 12.51 -3.74 12.30
C SER A 351 11.60 -2.65 11.72
N PRO A 352 11.14 -1.69 12.54
CA PRO A 352 10.32 -0.58 12.07
C PRO A 352 11.16 0.41 11.26
N PRO A 353 10.61 1.03 10.20
CA PRO A 353 11.33 2.03 9.42
C PRO A 353 11.70 3.24 10.28
N VAL A 354 13.00 3.40 10.51
CA VAL A 354 13.54 4.56 11.22
C VAL A 354 13.50 5.75 10.27
N ALA A 355 13.15 6.92 10.80
CA ALA A 355 13.21 8.16 10.05
C ALA A 355 14.66 8.40 9.59
N ALA A 356 14.87 8.33 8.27
CA ALA A 356 16.20 8.32 7.70
C ALA A 356 17.03 9.53 8.17
N ILE A 357 18.26 9.22 8.56
CA ILE A 357 19.17 10.15 9.21
C ILE A 357 19.60 11.25 8.24
N THR A 358 19.33 12.51 8.61
CA THR A 358 20.11 13.62 8.06
C THR A 358 21.57 13.46 8.51
N GLU A 359 22.51 13.95 7.70
CA GLU A 359 23.95 13.94 7.98
C GLU A 359 24.30 14.48 9.38
N THR A 360 23.46 15.38 9.91
CA THR A 360 23.50 15.94 11.27
C THR A 360 23.14 15.00 12.42
N VAL A 361 22.52 13.83 12.20
CA VAL A 361 22.10 12.91 13.27
C VAL A 361 23.18 11.87 13.62
N LEU A 362 24.07 11.52 12.68
CA LEU A 362 25.31 10.77 12.95
C LEU A 362 26.40 11.60 13.65
N ALA A 363 26.05 12.76 14.23
CA ALA A 363 26.95 13.61 15.00
C ALA A 363 27.27 13.07 16.42
N ALA A 364 26.67 11.94 16.84
CA ALA A 364 27.26 11.11 17.88
C ALA A 364 28.47 10.38 17.28
N SER A 365 29.67 10.59 17.82
CA SER A 365 30.93 10.17 17.16
C SER A 365 31.02 8.65 16.98
N LEU A 366 30.75 8.17 15.76
CA LEU A 366 30.91 6.78 15.35
C LEU A 366 32.30 6.26 15.69
N VAL A 367 32.36 5.04 16.22
CA VAL A 367 33.63 4.39 16.58
C VAL A 367 34.26 3.78 15.33
N ALA A 368 35.47 4.21 14.96
CA ALA A 368 36.18 3.68 13.81
C ALA A 368 36.54 2.19 14.00
N SER A 369 36.25 1.38 12.98
CA SER A 369 36.50 -0.05 12.93
C SER A 369 37.16 -0.44 11.60
N GLY A 370 38.00 -1.47 11.65
CA GLY A 370 38.37 -2.25 10.47
C GLY A 370 37.22 -3.19 10.04
N PRO A 371 37.45 -4.06 9.04
CA PRO A 371 36.45 -5.02 8.58
C PRO A 371 36.00 -5.99 9.67
N ILE A 372 34.73 -6.40 9.62
CA ILE A 372 34.12 -7.33 10.58
C ILE A 372 33.77 -8.64 9.87
N VAL A 373 34.09 -9.77 10.52
CA VAL A 373 33.73 -11.12 10.05
C VAL A 373 32.98 -11.85 11.15
N ILE A 374 31.77 -12.28 10.84
CA ILE A 374 30.87 -13.09 11.68
C ILE A 374 30.80 -14.48 11.01
N ASP A 375 31.22 -15.53 11.72
CA ASP A 375 31.45 -16.86 11.17
C ASP A 375 30.88 -17.95 12.09
N GLY A 376 29.72 -18.51 11.73
CA GLY A 376 28.97 -19.47 12.55
C GLY A 376 28.47 -18.93 13.90
N GLN A 377 28.25 -17.61 14.01
CA GLN A 377 27.85 -16.96 15.27
C GLN A 377 26.36 -16.59 15.27
N GLN A 378 25.81 -16.33 16.46
CA GLN A 378 24.39 -15.96 16.60
C GLN A 378 24.18 -14.83 17.61
N GLY A 379 23.12 -14.03 17.42
CA GLY A 379 22.74 -12.96 18.34
C GLY A 379 23.71 -11.77 18.36
N ILE A 380 24.36 -11.47 17.24
CA ILE A 380 25.38 -10.42 17.14
C ILE A 380 24.75 -9.12 16.66
N VAL A 381 25.04 -8.01 17.36
CA VAL A 381 24.63 -6.66 16.97
C VAL A 381 25.87 -5.83 16.64
N ILE A 382 25.95 -5.33 15.41
CA ILE A 382 26.89 -4.30 14.96
C ILE A 382 26.15 -2.96 15.02
N SER A 383 26.61 -2.01 15.85
CA SER A 383 25.93 -0.73 16.04
C SER A 383 26.89 0.42 16.37
N GLY A 384 26.65 1.61 15.83
CA GLY A 384 27.40 2.83 16.13
C GLY A 384 28.85 2.88 15.62
N LEU A 385 29.17 2.12 14.57
CA LEU A 385 30.53 2.03 14.02
C LEU A 385 30.71 2.83 12.73
N ARG A 386 31.97 3.21 12.42
CA ARG A 386 32.42 3.55 11.06
C ARG A 386 33.37 2.45 10.58
N ILE A 387 32.87 1.56 9.74
CA ILE A 387 33.54 0.36 9.24
C ILE A 387 34.12 0.68 7.85
N SER A 388 35.40 0.37 7.63
CA SER A 388 36.04 0.57 6.31
C SER A 388 37.02 -0.56 5.99
N ASN A 389 37.14 -0.91 4.70
CA ASN A 389 38.10 -1.87 4.20
C ASN A 389 38.47 -1.59 2.72
N PRO A 390 39.38 -0.66 2.41
CA PRO A 390 39.78 -0.33 1.03
C PRO A 390 40.47 -1.46 0.22
N GLY A 391 40.49 -2.71 0.72
CA GLY A 391 41.06 -3.88 0.05
C GLY A 391 40.16 -5.12 0.09
N GLY A 392 38.86 -4.95 0.32
CA GLY A 392 37.88 -6.04 0.30
C GLY A 392 36.56 -5.64 0.97
N ASN A 393 35.76 -6.65 1.32
CA ASN A 393 34.43 -6.42 1.91
C ASN A 393 34.52 -5.77 3.30
N CYS A 394 33.63 -4.84 3.63
CA CYS A 394 33.62 -4.18 4.93
C CYS A 394 33.01 -5.06 6.05
N VAL A 395 31.90 -5.74 5.77
CA VAL A 395 31.30 -6.74 6.68
C VAL A 395 31.07 -8.05 5.94
N VAL A 396 31.40 -9.17 6.59
CA VAL A 396 31.13 -10.53 6.11
C VAL A 396 30.38 -11.32 7.17
N ILE A 397 29.22 -11.88 6.82
CA ILE A 397 28.43 -12.80 7.64
C ILE A 397 28.41 -14.15 6.90
N ARG A 398 28.84 -15.23 7.57
CA ARG A 398 28.95 -16.55 6.94
C ARG A 398 28.78 -17.74 7.89
N GLY A 399 28.80 -18.94 7.32
CA GLY A 399 29.02 -20.19 8.07
C GLY A 399 27.83 -20.67 8.91
N GLY A 400 26.60 -20.37 8.50
CA GLY A 400 25.39 -20.68 9.28
C GLY A 400 25.12 -19.66 10.39
N SER A 401 25.54 -18.40 10.22
CA SER A 401 25.25 -17.34 11.19
C SER A 401 23.76 -17.00 11.21
N ASN A 402 23.23 -16.64 12.38
CA ASN A 402 21.79 -16.50 12.62
C ASN A 402 21.45 -15.38 13.62
N ASN A 403 20.37 -14.63 13.39
CA ASN A 403 19.92 -13.52 14.24
C ASN A 403 21.04 -12.47 14.41
N ILE A 404 21.36 -11.79 13.30
CA ILE A 404 22.43 -10.79 13.21
C ILE A 404 21.83 -9.44 12.85
N VAL A 405 22.15 -8.39 13.59
CA VAL A 405 21.68 -7.02 13.33
C VAL A 405 22.87 -6.13 12.97
N ILE A 406 22.74 -5.35 11.90
CA ILE A 406 23.67 -4.29 11.51
C ILE A 406 22.87 -2.99 11.48
N GLU A 407 23.09 -2.12 12.46
CA GLU A 407 22.31 -0.88 12.61
C GLU A 407 23.15 0.38 12.82
N ASN A 408 22.57 1.53 12.47
CA ASN A 408 23.02 2.87 12.88
C ASN A 408 24.52 3.15 12.63
N SER A 409 25.10 2.54 11.60
CA SER A 409 26.54 2.55 11.32
C SER A 409 26.85 3.13 9.94
N GLU A 410 28.09 3.57 9.75
CA GLU A 410 28.63 3.98 8.45
C GLU A 410 29.55 2.88 7.94
N ILE A 411 29.36 2.44 6.69
CA ILE A 411 30.03 1.30 6.08
C ILE A 411 30.60 1.77 4.75
N GLY A 412 31.89 2.05 4.73
CA GLY A 412 32.58 2.62 3.58
C GLY A 412 33.88 3.36 3.94
N PRO A 413 34.84 3.48 3.00
CA PRO A 413 34.85 2.84 1.68
C PRO A 413 35.24 1.36 1.76
N CYS A 414 34.81 0.57 0.77
CA CYS A 414 35.02 -0.88 0.70
C CYS A 414 35.59 -1.29 -0.67
N GLY A 415 36.72 -1.99 -0.69
CA GLY A 415 37.36 -2.51 -1.92
C GLY A 415 36.70 -3.81 -2.42
N GLY A 416 35.37 -3.82 -2.43
CA GLY A 416 34.49 -4.99 -2.54
C GLY A 416 33.12 -4.66 -1.95
N LYS A 417 32.34 -5.68 -1.58
CA LYS A 417 30.99 -5.50 -1.00
C LYS A 417 30.96 -4.68 0.30
N GLY A 418 29.93 -3.85 0.48
CA GLY A 418 29.64 -3.21 1.77
C GLY A 418 29.35 -4.25 2.85
N ILE A 419 28.31 -5.06 2.64
CA ILE A 419 27.93 -6.18 3.51
C ILE A 419 27.72 -7.43 2.64
N PHE A 420 28.48 -8.50 2.91
CA PHE A 420 28.36 -9.78 2.22
C PHE A 420 27.82 -10.86 3.17
N ILE A 421 26.62 -11.38 2.89
CA ILE A 421 25.93 -12.40 3.68
C ILE A 421 25.93 -13.71 2.89
N THR A 422 26.45 -14.78 3.47
CA THR A 422 26.54 -16.09 2.80
C THR A 422 26.07 -17.22 3.70
N GLN A 423 25.27 -18.15 3.18
CA GLN A 423 24.84 -19.36 3.91
C GLN A 423 24.38 -19.08 5.34
N SER A 424 23.58 -18.03 5.51
CA SER A 424 23.18 -17.47 6.82
C SER A 424 21.69 -17.09 6.80
N THR A 425 21.10 -16.87 7.97
CA THR A 425 19.66 -16.57 8.08
C THR A 425 19.35 -15.54 9.15
N ASN A 426 18.16 -14.93 9.08
CA ASN A 426 17.68 -13.91 10.01
C ASN A 426 18.70 -12.78 10.24
N VAL A 427 18.96 -12.00 9.18
CA VAL A 427 19.89 -10.86 9.21
C VAL A 427 19.12 -9.57 8.91
N ASP A 428 19.22 -8.60 9.82
CA ASP A 428 18.56 -7.29 9.74
C ASP A 428 19.62 -6.19 9.52
N VAL A 429 19.63 -5.60 8.33
CA VAL A 429 20.54 -4.51 7.92
C VAL A 429 19.74 -3.23 7.82
N ARG A 430 19.92 -2.28 8.74
CA ARG A 430 19.05 -1.10 8.78
C ARG A 430 19.65 0.20 9.29
N ASN A 431 19.08 1.32 8.86
CA ASN A 431 19.47 2.66 9.33
C ASN A 431 20.95 3.02 9.08
N ASN A 432 21.65 2.28 8.21
CA ASN A 432 23.07 2.49 7.95
C ASN A 432 23.28 3.50 6.81
N ILE A 433 24.45 4.11 6.76
CA ILE A 433 24.98 4.72 5.53
C ILE A 433 26.00 3.74 4.95
N ILE A 434 25.66 3.10 3.84
CA ILE A 434 26.54 2.21 3.09
C ILE A 434 27.02 2.97 1.85
N ARG A 435 28.32 3.17 1.67
CA ARG A 435 28.80 4.03 0.58
C ARG A 435 30.20 3.72 0.09
N ASP A 436 30.46 4.17 -1.13
CA ASP A 436 31.79 4.16 -1.74
C ASP A 436 32.41 2.74 -1.69
N ALA A 437 31.61 1.78 -2.16
CA ALA A 437 31.96 0.35 -2.24
C ALA A 437 32.13 -0.06 -3.71
N ASP A 438 33.23 -0.74 -4.04
CA ASP A 438 33.57 -1.09 -5.43
C ASP A 438 32.61 -2.15 -6.03
N GLU A 439 31.92 -2.92 -5.18
CA GLU A 439 30.89 -3.91 -5.56
C GLU A 439 29.52 -3.50 -4.96
N GLU A 440 28.64 -4.44 -4.58
CA GLU A 440 27.29 -4.09 -4.09
C GLU A 440 27.30 -3.58 -2.64
N GLY A 441 26.36 -2.69 -2.31
CA GLY A 441 26.16 -2.20 -0.95
C GLY A 441 25.80 -3.33 0.02
N VAL A 442 24.88 -4.20 -0.42
CA VAL A 442 24.58 -5.49 0.22
C VAL A 442 24.55 -6.60 -0.84
N MET A 443 25.08 -7.77 -0.53
CA MET A 443 24.84 -9.00 -1.28
C MET A 443 24.46 -10.13 -0.31
N SER A 444 23.44 -10.91 -0.67
CA SER A 444 23.11 -12.17 0.02
C SER A 444 23.25 -13.35 -0.94
N TYR A 445 23.83 -14.45 -0.46
CA TYR A 445 24.09 -15.66 -1.26
C TYR A 445 23.72 -16.93 -0.48
N GLU A 446 22.82 -17.75 -1.04
CA GLU A 446 22.20 -18.93 -0.38
C GLU A 446 21.77 -18.63 1.06
N SER A 447 21.07 -17.51 1.23
CA SER A 447 20.66 -16.97 2.53
C SER A 447 19.15 -16.65 2.52
N SER A 448 18.52 -16.63 3.69
CA SER A 448 17.06 -16.49 3.85
C SER A 448 16.70 -15.66 5.08
N SER A 449 15.50 -15.08 5.14
CA SER A 449 15.11 -14.13 6.20
C SER A 449 16.11 -12.98 6.32
N ILE A 450 16.38 -12.30 5.21
CA ILE A 450 17.31 -11.16 5.15
C ILE A 450 16.52 -9.89 4.89
N ALA A 451 16.53 -8.98 5.85
CA ALA A 451 15.92 -7.67 5.77
C ALA A 451 16.98 -6.58 5.54
N VAL A 452 16.70 -5.68 4.60
CA VAL A 452 17.51 -4.50 4.32
C VAL A 452 16.57 -3.30 4.32
N ASP A 453 16.47 -2.58 5.45
CA ASP A 453 15.45 -1.54 5.69
C ASP A 453 16.02 -0.15 6.02
N ALA A 454 15.45 0.91 5.44
CA ALA A 454 15.73 2.30 5.82
C ALA A 454 17.23 2.71 5.78
N ASN A 455 18.05 2.06 4.95
CA ASN A 455 19.46 2.42 4.74
C ASN A 455 19.59 3.53 3.68
N VAL A 456 20.70 4.26 3.74
CA VAL A 456 21.18 5.17 2.71
C VAL A 456 22.34 4.48 1.98
N ILE A 457 22.20 4.22 0.68
CA ILE A 457 23.18 3.48 -0.12
C ILE A 457 23.65 4.37 -1.29
N GLU A 458 24.89 4.86 -1.27
CA GLU A 458 25.40 5.79 -2.30
C GLU A 458 26.72 5.32 -2.95
N ASN A 459 26.84 5.44 -4.27
CA ASN A 459 28.06 5.14 -5.04
C ASN A 459 28.54 3.69 -4.85
N VAL A 460 27.74 2.73 -5.34
CA VAL A 460 28.00 1.28 -5.27
C VAL A 460 27.69 0.63 -6.62
N GLN A 461 28.10 -0.62 -6.85
CA GLN A 461 27.76 -1.34 -8.08
C GLN A 461 26.24 -1.60 -8.16
N SER A 462 25.71 -2.28 -7.14
CA SER A 462 24.27 -2.51 -6.96
C SER A 462 23.84 -2.21 -5.52
N GLY A 463 22.57 -1.83 -5.31
CA GLY A 463 22.03 -1.51 -3.98
C GLY A 463 21.93 -2.75 -3.09
N TYR A 464 21.16 -3.75 -3.55
CA TYR A 464 21.12 -5.09 -2.96
C TYR A 464 20.99 -6.17 -4.05
N GLU A 465 21.94 -7.13 -4.09
CA GLU A 465 21.77 -8.38 -4.83
C GLU A 465 21.28 -9.51 -3.91
N MET A 466 20.17 -10.14 -4.32
CA MET A 466 19.53 -11.28 -3.68
C MET A 466 19.81 -12.56 -4.49
N TRP A 467 20.67 -13.45 -4.00
CA TRP A 467 20.99 -14.73 -4.65
C TRP A 467 20.63 -15.92 -3.76
N THR A 468 19.69 -16.76 -4.21
CA THR A 468 19.35 -18.02 -3.52
C THR A 468 18.71 -19.01 -4.50
N THR A 469 18.98 -20.30 -4.34
CA THR A 469 18.30 -21.39 -5.05
C THR A 469 17.13 -21.98 -4.25
N THR A 470 16.92 -21.49 -3.02
CA THR A 470 15.93 -21.97 -2.05
C THR A 470 14.89 -20.88 -1.74
N ASP A 471 13.83 -21.24 -1.01
CA ASP A 471 12.80 -20.26 -0.59
C ASP A 471 13.40 -19.18 0.32
N GLY A 472 13.48 -17.97 -0.20
CA GLY A 472 14.02 -16.80 0.48
C GLY A 472 12.92 -15.90 1.01
N ASN A 473 12.95 -15.58 2.30
CA ASN A 473 12.22 -14.44 2.84
C ASN A 473 13.15 -13.22 2.79
N LEU A 474 13.15 -12.47 1.68
CA LEU A 474 14.14 -11.40 1.41
C LEU A 474 13.43 -10.06 1.17
N SER A 475 13.84 -9.02 1.89
CA SER A 475 13.23 -7.70 1.77
C SER A 475 14.25 -6.58 1.56
N PHE A 476 13.89 -5.63 0.68
CA PHE A 476 14.56 -4.35 0.47
C PHE A 476 13.52 -3.24 0.60
N THR A 477 13.45 -2.58 1.75
CA THR A 477 12.32 -1.71 2.09
C THR A 477 12.75 -0.34 2.58
N ASN A 478 12.02 0.69 2.16
CA ASN A 478 12.20 2.08 2.64
C ASN A 478 13.63 2.66 2.47
N ASN A 479 14.52 2.03 1.69
CA ASN A 479 15.91 2.49 1.49
C ASN A 479 15.96 3.68 0.51
N TYR A 480 16.99 4.51 0.65
CA TYR A 480 17.39 5.51 -0.34
C TYR A 480 18.66 5.03 -1.05
N VAL A 481 18.63 4.92 -2.38
CA VAL A 481 19.75 4.41 -3.18
C VAL A 481 20.14 5.42 -4.25
N LYS A 482 21.44 5.63 -4.48
CA LYS A 482 21.93 6.69 -5.35
C LYS A 482 23.20 6.33 -6.12
N ASN A 483 23.21 6.70 -7.40
CA ASN A 483 24.32 6.49 -8.33
C ASN A 483 24.82 5.03 -8.37
N VAL A 484 23.92 4.06 -8.51
CA VAL A 484 24.35 2.69 -8.85
C VAL A 484 24.99 2.67 -10.23
N SER A 485 26.09 1.94 -10.38
CA SER A 485 26.89 1.92 -11.60
C SER A 485 27.47 0.54 -11.85
N ARG A 486 27.12 -0.10 -12.97
CA ARG A 486 27.74 -1.39 -13.35
C ARG A 486 29.26 -1.25 -13.47
N ASP A 487 29.98 -2.35 -13.28
CA ASP A 487 31.38 -2.39 -13.71
C ASP A 487 31.47 -2.26 -15.24
N GLN A 488 32.44 -1.47 -15.71
CA GLN A 488 32.70 -1.28 -17.14
C GLN A 488 33.63 -2.37 -17.71
N THR A 489 34.28 -3.17 -16.85
CA THR A 489 35.13 -4.30 -17.27
C THR A 489 34.34 -5.61 -17.39
N ASN A 490 33.45 -5.89 -16.45
CA ASN A 490 32.43 -6.94 -16.50
C ASN A 490 31.02 -6.33 -16.37
N LYS A 491 30.15 -6.56 -17.36
CA LYS A 491 28.87 -5.83 -17.51
C LYS A 491 27.73 -6.35 -16.61
N ASP A 492 28.06 -6.94 -15.48
CA ASP A 492 27.10 -7.49 -14.54
C ASP A 492 26.75 -6.45 -13.45
N GLY A 493 25.57 -6.58 -12.84
CA GLY A 493 25.08 -5.64 -11.83
C GLY A 493 24.71 -4.26 -12.38
N GLY A 494 24.82 -3.22 -11.54
CA GLY A 494 24.34 -1.87 -11.88
C GLY A 494 22.88 -1.64 -11.50
N ASN A 495 22.34 -2.39 -10.53
CA ASN A 495 20.92 -2.40 -10.20
C ASN A 495 20.63 -1.77 -8.83
N ILE A 496 19.44 -1.19 -8.62
CA ILE A 496 18.99 -0.83 -7.26
C ILE A 496 18.68 -2.11 -6.48
N VAL A 497 17.95 -3.05 -7.10
CA VAL A 497 17.82 -4.43 -6.62
C VAL A 497 17.99 -5.42 -7.77
N GLN A 498 18.76 -6.47 -7.55
CA GLN A 498 18.88 -7.61 -8.46
C GLN A 498 18.42 -8.88 -7.73
N MET A 499 17.45 -9.61 -8.30
CA MET A 499 17.01 -10.90 -7.79
C MET A 499 17.47 -12.02 -8.72
N VAL A 500 18.27 -12.95 -8.20
CA VAL A 500 18.91 -14.01 -8.97
C VAL A 500 18.47 -15.37 -8.42
N TYR A 501 17.67 -16.10 -9.20
CA TYR A 501 17.08 -17.42 -8.87
C TYR A 501 16.13 -17.48 -7.66
N VAL A 502 15.85 -16.35 -7.00
CA VAL A 502 15.04 -16.22 -5.78
C VAL A 502 13.71 -16.98 -5.86
N ARG A 503 13.34 -17.72 -4.80
CA ARG A 503 12.09 -18.49 -4.69
C ARG A 503 11.28 -18.10 -3.46
N GLY A 504 10.00 -18.44 -3.48
CA GLY A 504 9.17 -18.56 -2.27
C GLY A 504 8.32 -17.33 -1.93
N PRO A 505 7.57 -17.40 -0.82
CA PRO A 505 6.87 -16.26 -0.24
C PRO A 505 7.85 -15.30 0.46
N GLY A 506 7.39 -14.12 0.84
CA GLY A 506 8.16 -13.17 1.66
C GLY A 506 8.96 -12.12 0.89
N ILE A 507 9.12 -12.25 -0.44
CA ILE A 507 9.94 -11.34 -1.23
C ILE A 507 9.31 -9.95 -1.43
N ARG A 508 10.00 -8.90 -0.96
CA ARG A 508 9.51 -7.50 -1.02
C ARG A 508 10.59 -6.53 -1.49
N VAL A 509 10.25 -5.66 -2.43
CA VAL A 509 11.01 -4.44 -2.76
C VAL A 509 10.03 -3.28 -2.72
N THR A 510 9.89 -2.61 -1.57
CA THR A 510 8.82 -1.62 -1.38
C THR A 510 9.26 -0.29 -0.80
N ASN A 511 8.57 0.77 -1.24
CA ASN A 511 8.73 2.17 -0.78
C ASN A 511 10.10 2.82 -0.99
N ASN A 512 11.06 2.14 -1.63
CA ASN A 512 12.42 2.65 -1.80
C ASN A 512 12.46 3.89 -2.70
N ILE A 513 13.44 4.75 -2.46
CA ILE A 513 13.78 5.90 -3.30
C ILE A 513 15.07 5.56 -4.05
N GLY A 514 15.11 5.80 -5.35
CA GLY A 514 16.27 5.53 -6.21
C GLY A 514 16.60 6.70 -7.12
N ILE A 515 17.84 7.18 -7.11
CA ILE A 515 18.25 8.37 -7.87
C ILE A 515 19.56 8.11 -8.62
N ASN A 516 19.48 8.01 -9.95
CA ASN A 516 20.63 7.78 -10.83
C ASN A 516 20.88 9.01 -11.71
N ILE A 517 21.92 9.77 -11.36
CA ILE A 517 22.26 11.02 -12.04
C ILE A 517 23.13 10.71 -13.26
N LEU A 518 22.54 10.85 -14.46
CA LEU A 518 23.22 10.64 -15.75
C LEU A 518 24.61 11.32 -15.79
N GLY A 519 25.66 10.54 -16.07
CA GLY A 519 27.05 11.01 -16.07
C GLY A 519 27.75 10.98 -14.71
N LYS A 520 27.04 10.61 -13.64
CA LYS A 520 27.59 10.17 -12.33
C LYS A 520 27.22 8.72 -11.99
N SER A 521 26.29 8.14 -12.75
CA SER A 521 25.78 6.78 -12.62
C SER A 521 25.73 6.09 -13.99
N ASP A 522 25.95 4.79 -14.04
CA ASP A 522 25.73 3.94 -15.23
C ASP A 522 24.99 2.65 -14.86
N PRO A 523 23.72 2.73 -14.41
CA PRO A 523 22.90 1.56 -14.12
C PRO A 523 22.58 0.75 -15.37
N GLU A 524 22.37 -0.55 -15.13
CA GLU A 524 21.68 -1.44 -16.05
C GLU A 524 20.17 -1.30 -15.80
N ASP A 525 19.49 -2.29 -15.24
CA ASP A 525 18.09 -2.18 -14.81
C ASP A 525 17.97 -1.61 -13.40
N LEU A 526 16.98 -0.79 -13.09
CA LEU A 526 16.74 -0.32 -11.73
C LEU A 526 16.30 -1.48 -10.82
N ILE A 527 15.38 -2.33 -11.28
CA ILE A 527 15.10 -3.63 -10.66
C ILE A 527 15.08 -4.71 -11.72
N ASN A 528 15.91 -5.74 -11.55
CA ASN A 528 15.89 -6.96 -12.37
C ASN A 528 15.39 -8.17 -11.54
N VAL A 529 14.43 -8.92 -12.09
CA VAL A 529 13.82 -10.12 -11.47
C VAL A 529 14.19 -11.40 -12.24
N TYR A 530 15.50 -11.63 -12.40
CA TYR A 530 16.09 -12.71 -13.17
C TYR A 530 15.75 -14.11 -12.63
N LYS A 531 15.07 -14.90 -13.46
CA LYS A 531 14.67 -16.29 -13.21
C LYS A 531 14.08 -16.52 -11.81
N SER A 532 13.43 -15.51 -11.24
CA SER A 532 12.96 -15.46 -9.84
C SER A 532 11.44 -15.66 -9.76
N SER A 533 10.93 -16.31 -8.72
CA SER A 533 9.51 -16.67 -8.61
C SER A 533 8.95 -16.50 -7.20
N GLY A 534 7.84 -15.79 -7.10
CA GLY A 534 6.99 -15.81 -5.90
C GLY A 534 6.05 -17.01 -5.91
N THR A 535 5.03 -16.98 -5.05
CA THR A 535 3.92 -17.94 -5.04
C THR A 535 2.63 -17.31 -5.57
N ALA A 536 1.64 -18.14 -5.94
CA ALA A 536 0.34 -17.66 -6.42
C ALA A 536 -0.49 -16.90 -5.37
N ILE A 537 -0.17 -17.07 -4.08
CA ILE A 537 -0.86 -16.41 -2.94
C ILE A 537 -0.03 -15.28 -2.32
N ASP A 538 1.30 -15.38 -2.39
CA ASP A 538 2.25 -14.36 -1.98
C ASP A 538 3.33 -14.22 -3.09
N PRO A 539 3.10 -13.33 -4.07
CA PRO A 539 4.00 -13.08 -5.18
C PRO A 539 5.18 -12.17 -4.79
N ILE A 540 6.24 -12.17 -5.60
CA ILE A 540 7.32 -11.15 -5.49
C ILE A 540 6.68 -9.78 -5.65
N LEU A 541 6.71 -8.94 -4.62
CA LEU A 541 6.02 -7.65 -4.60
C LEU A 541 6.99 -6.47 -4.69
N ILE A 542 6.90 -5.74 -5.80
CA ILE A 542 7.66 -4.53 -6.09
C ILE A 542 6.67 -3.35 -6.09
N SER A 543 6.54 -2.66 -4.95
CA SER A 543 5.40 -1.74 -4.71
C SER A 543 5.80 -0.39 -4.10
N GLY A 544 5.24 0.71 -4.63
CA GLY A 544 5.37 2.06 -4.06
C GLY A 544 6.77 2.70 -4.16
N ASN A 545 7.70 2.11 -4.91
CA ASN A 545 9.05 2.66 -5.10
C ASN A 545 9.00 3.93 -5.97
N LYS A 546 9.89 4.90 -5.72
CA LYS A 546 10.06 6.11 -6.54
C LYS A 546 11.46 6.16 -7.14
N PHE A 547 11.57 6.15 -8.46
CA PHE A 547 12.83 6.15 -9.19
C PHE A 547 12.98 7.38 -10.10
N LEU A 548 14.11 8.07 -9.99
CA LEU A 548 14.52 9.19 -10.84
C LEU A 548 15.82 8.85 -11.59
N GLY A 549 15.74 8.86 -12.91
CA GLY A 549 16.90 8.60 -13.78
C GLY A 549 17.25 7.10 -13.92
N GLY A 550 18.14 6.83 -14.87
CA GLY A 550 18.55 5.50 -15.31
C GLY A 550 19.21 5.57 -16.68
N GLY A 551 19.79 4.46 -17.13
CA GLY A 551 20.70 4.44 -18.28
C GLY A 551 22.01 5.21 -18.00
N PRO A 552 22.91 5.37 -18.99
CA PRO A 552 22.66 5.27 -20.44
C PRO A 552 22.86 3.88 -21.06
N SER A 553 22.68 2.79 -20.29
CA SER A 553 22.79 1.43 -20.83
C SER A 553 21.98 1.19 -22.12
N PRO A 554 22.57 0.50 -23.12
CA PRO A 554 21.89 0.09 -24.35
C PRO A 554 20.96 -1.12 -24.18
N SER A 555 20.73 -1.60 -22.96
CA SER A 555 19.75 -2.64 -22.60
C SER A 555 18.93 -2.22 -21.37
N GLY A 556 19.62 -1.75 -20.32
CA GLY A 556 19.06 -1.41 -19.02
C GLY A 556 17.98 -0.32 -18.97
N GLY A 557 16.98 -0.52 -18.11
CA GLY A 557 15.86 0.41 -17.89
C GLY A 557 15.28 0.36 -16.48
N GLY A 558 13.97 0.56 -16.33
CA GLY A 558 13.32 0.60 -15.01
C GLY A 558 13.17 -0.77 -14.35
N ILE A 559 11.97 -1.36 -14.41
CA ILE A 559 11.66 -2.64 -13.74
C ILE A 559 11.41 -3.73 -14.77
N ILE A 560 12.22 -4.79 -14.79
CA ILE A 560 12.02 -5.97 -15.65
C ILE A 560 11.52 -7.16 -14.83
N LEU A 561 10.32 -7.62 -15.16
CA LEU A 561 9.71 -8.83 -14.64
C LEU A 561 9.97 -10.02 -15.57
N GLY A 562 10.16 -11.19 -14.97
CA GLY A 562 10.29 -12.47 -15.68
C GLY A 562 11.53 -12.57 -16.55
N ASP A 563 12.64 -11.90 -16.20
CA ASP A 563 13.85 -11.93 -17.01
C ASP A 563 14.41 -13.36 -17.14
N GLN A 564 14.52 -13.81 -18.38
CA GLN A 564 14.81 -15.20 -18.78
C GLN A 564 13.90 -16.26 -18.11
N GLY A 565 12.73 -15.88 -17.58
CA GLY A 565 11.76 -16.74 -16.90
C GLY A 565 11.43 -16.31 -15.46
N GLY A 566 10.67 -17.14 -14.73
CA GLY A 566 10.15 -16.83 -13.40
C GLY A 566 8.62 -16.85 -13.37
N ALA A 567 8.01 -16.61 -12.21
CA ALA A 567 6.55 -16.59 -12.06
C ALA A 567 6.06 -15.76 -10.87
N PHE A 568 4.79 -15.35 -10.89
CA PHE A 568 4.11 -14.68 -9.78
C PHE A 568 4.90 -13.48 -9.23
N GLN A 569 5.10 -12.48 -10.08
CA GLN A 569 5.74 -11.21 -9.76
C GLN A 569 4.75 -10.06 -9.98
N ILE A 570 4.71 -9.07 -9.09
CA ILE A 570 3.86 -7.88 -9.20
C ILE A 570 4.72 -6.62 -9.08
N ALA A 571 4.70 -5.78 -10.12
CA ALA A 571 5.15 -4.39 -10.06
C ALA A 571 3.92 -3.47 -9.99
N GLU A 572 3.71 -2.78 -8.86
CA GLU A 572 2.53 -1.92 -8.67
C GLU A 572 2.75 -0.59 -7.96
N ASN A 573 1.93 0.41 -8.30
CA ASN A 573 1.91 1.73 -7.66
C ASN A 573 3.27 2.47 -7.65
N ASN A 574 4.25 2.04 -8.45
CA ASN A 574 5.58 2.65 -8.51
C ASN A 574 5.58 3.91 -9.38
N ILE A 575 6.49 4.84 -9.09
CA ILE A 575 6.72 6.08 -9.83
C ILE A 575 8.10 6.01 -10.49
N LEU A 576 8.14 6.05 -11.83
CA LEU A 576 9.38 5.98 -12.61
C LEU A 576 9.51 7.24 -13.48
N VAL A 577 10.52 8.07 -13.18
CA VAL A 577 10.76 9.37 -13.82
C VAL A 577 12.08 9.33 -14.57
N ASN A 578 11.99 9.07 -15.88
CA ASN A 578 13.08 8.84 -16.82
C ASN A 578 14.01 7.63 -16.52
N PRO A 579 13.47 6.42 -16.36
CA PRO A 579 14.14 5.28 -15.73
C PRO A 579 15.22 4.53 -16.55
N GLY A 580 15.64 5.02 -17.71
CA GLY A 580 16.64 4.36 -18.58
C GLY A 580 16.12 4.06 -19.99
N GLN A 581 16.55 2.97 -20.62
CA GLN A 581 16.07 2.62 -21.97
C GLN A 581 14.56 2.39 -21.99
N TYR A 582 13.99 1.75 -20.96
CA TYR A 582 12.59 1.38 -20.92
C TYR A 582 11.96 1.72 -19.56
N GLY A 583 10.63 1.82 -19.50
CA GLY A 583 9.91 2.05 -18.24
C GLY A 583 9.76 0.77 -17.42
N MET A 584 8.96 -0.17 -17.90
CA MET A 584 8.86 -1.52 -17.33
C MET A 584 8.78 -2.58 -18.43
N GLN A 585 9.21 -3.80 -18.12
CA GLN A 585 9.03 -4.94 -19.02
C GLN A 585 8.43 -6.16 -18.31
N ILE A 586 7.75 -6.99 -19.10
CA ILE A 586 7.71 -8.43 -18.86
C ILE A 586 8.47 -9.07 -20.01
N ALA A 587 9.59 -9.74 -19.70
CA ALA A 587 10.48 -10.39 -20.65
C ALA A 587 10.28 -11.91 -20.74
N GLY A 588 9.42 -12.49 -19.89
CA GLY A 588 9.21 -13.92 -19.81
C GLY A 588 8.38 -14.34 -18.60
N GLY A 589 8.37 -15.66 -18.36
CA GLY A 589 7.76 -16.25 -17.17
C GLY A 589 6.24 -16.35 -17.24
N ASN A 590 5.57 -16.58 -16.12
CA ASN A 590 4.12 -16.68 -16.11
C ASN A 590 3.44 -15.94 -14.94
N ASN A 591 2.20 -15.53 -15.18
CA ASN A 591 1.32 -14.91 -14.18
C ASN A 591 1.85 -13.59 -13.56
N ASN A 592 2.84 -12.95 -14.20
CA ASN A 592 3.39 -11.65 -13.78
C ASN A 592 2.42 -10.48 -14.06
N ILE A 593 2.42 -9.46 -13.19
CA ILE A 593 1.47 -8.33 -13.20
C ILE A 593 2.21 -6.99 -13.16
N ILE A 594 1.82 -6.04 -14.01
CA ILE A 594 2.21 -4.62 -13.93
C ILE A 594 0.95 -3.77 -13.79
N ARG A 595 0.72 -3.10 -12.64
CA ARG A 595 -0.52 -2.33 -12.43
C ARG A 595 -0.37 -1.02 -11.66
N ASN A 596 -1.22 -0.03 -11.96
CA ASN A 596 -1.30 1.27 -11.27
C ASN A 596 0.02 2.11 -11.28
N ASN A 597 1.04 1.74 -12.05
CA ASN A 597 2.32 2.45 -12.07
C ASN A 597 2.21 3.75 -12.89
N GLN A 598 3.06 4.72 -12.57
CA GLN A 598 3.17 6.01 -13.26
C GLN A 598 4.57 6.15 -13.85
N ILE A 599 4.66 6.24 -15.17
CA ILE A 599 5.92 6.20 -15.91
C ILE A 599 6.02 7.42 -16.82
N PHE A 600 7.07 8.21 -16.61
CA PHE A 600 7.41 9.37 -17.43
C PHE A 600 8.81 9.20 -18.04
N SER A 601 9.06 9.69 -19.25
CA SER A 601 10.42 9.82 -19.80
C SER A 601 10.52 10.92 -20.85
N ASP A 602 11.31 11.96 -20.59
CA ASP A 602 11.36 13.17 -21.42
C ASP A 602 12.19 13.05 -22.71
N ALA A 603 11.88 13.93 -23.67
CA ALA A 603 12.43 13.93 -25.03
C ALA A 603 13.93 14.24 -25.17
N ARG A 604 14.66 14.46 -24.06
CA ARG A 604 16.09 14.83 -24.07
C ARG A 604 17.02 13.63 -23.96
N ARG A 605 16.50 12.42 -23.73
CA ARG A 605 17.29 11.17 -23.74
C ARG A 605 17.23 10.53 -25.13
N ASP A 606 18.40 10.26 -25.68
CA ASP A 606 18.56 9.70 -27.02
C ASP A 606 18.55 8.16 -27.04
N PHE A 607 18.76 7.53 -25.87
CA PHE A 607 18.74 6.08 -25.64
C PHE A 607 17.38 5.48 -25.24
N THR A 608 16.31 6.27 -25.08
CA THR A 608 14.99 5.73 -24.68
C THR A 608 14.28 4.98 -25.82
N ASN A 609 13.80 3.78 -25.53
CA ASN A 609 13.10 2.87 -26.44
C ASN A 609 11.58 2.92 -26.24
N GLY A 610 11.06 2.44 -25.09
CA GLY A 610 9.61 2.31 -24.87
C GLY A 610 9.17 2.17 -23.42
N GLY A 611 7.94 2.60 -23.13
CA GLY A 611 7.43 2.76 -21.77
C GLY A 611 7.06 1.44 -21.07
N ILE A 612 6.09 0.68 -21.58
CA ILE A 612 5.82 -0.69 -21.11
C ILE A 612 5.92 -1.69 -22.26
N ILE A 613 6.77 -2.70 -22.13
CA ILE A 613 7.01 -3.73 -23.16
C ILE A 613 6.66 -5.12 -22.61
N VAL A 614 5.87 -5.91 -23.33
CA VAL A 614 5.67 -7.34 -23.02
C VAL A 614 6.08 -8.18 -24.22
N TRP A 615 7.03 -9.09 -24.00
CA TRP A 615 7.61 -9.95 -25.03
C TRP A 615 8.32 -11.16 -24.41
N ARG A 616 8.57 -12.21 -25.21
CA ARG A 616 9.41 -13.34 -24.81
C ARG A 616 10.87 -13.04 -25.19
N TYR A 617 11.71 -12.67 -24.23
CA TYR A 617 13.15 -12.56 -24.43
C TYR A 617 13.70 -13.91 -24.87
N ASN A 618 14.56 -13.89 -25.89
CA ASN A 618 14.90 -15.06 -26.67
C ASN A 618 16.34 -14.98 -27.16
N ASP A 619 17.16 -15.91 -26.68
CA ASP A 619 18.55 -16.10 -27.07
C ASP A 619 18.92 -17.58 -26.87
N VAL A 620 19.91 -18.09 -27.63
CA VAL A 620 20.11 -19.52 -27.86
C VAL A 620 20.68 -20.22 -26.63
N GLY A 621 19.79 -20.89 -25.87
CA GLY A 621 20.15 -21.61 -24.64
C GLY A 621 20.12 -20.72 -23.37
N THR A 622 19.81 -19.43 -23.52
CA THR A 622 19.81 -18.42 -22.45
C THR A 622 18.43 -17.78 -22.26
N GLY A 623 17.61 -17.64 -23.31
CA GLY A 623 16.30 -16.99 -23.23
C GLY A 623 15.16 -17.83 -22.65
N THR A 624 13.99 -17.19 -22.50
CA THR A 624 12.73 -17.83 -22.08
C THR A 624 12.23 -18.79 -23.15
N GLN A 625 11.95 -20.03 -22.76
CA GLN A 625 11.62 -21.12 -23.69
C GLN A 625 10.27 -20.90 -24.41
N PRO A 626 10.07 -21.46 -25.62
CA PRO A 626 8.77 -21.47 -26.29
C PRO A 626 7.66 -22.04 -25.40
N GLY A 627 6.66 -21.22 -25.09
CA GLY A 627 5.55 -21.59 -24.20
C GLY A 627 5.69 -21.05 -22.77
N ASP A 628 6.89 -20.68 -22.31
CA ASP A 628 7.15 -20.18 -20.95
C ASP A 628 6.97 -18.65 -20.83
N CYS A 629 6.10 -18.06 -21.64
CA CYS A 629 5.63 -16.68 -21.49
C CYS A 629 4.09 -16.62 -21.61
N PHE A 630 3.35 -16.44 -20.50
CA PHE A 630 1.88 -16.44 -20.51
C PHE A 630 1.21 -15.89 -19.24
N GLY A 631 -0.11 -15.65 -19.33
CA GLY A 631 -0.96 -15.37 -18.16
C GLY A 631 -0.78 -13.98 -17.55
N HIS A 632 -0.06 -13.09 -18.23
CA HIS A 632 0.29 -11.77 -17.71
C HIS A 632 -0.87 -10.78 -17.67
N THR A 633 -0.81 -9.84 -16.73
CA THR A 633 -1.77 -8.73 -16.63
C THR A 633 -1.02 -7.39 -16.63
N VAL A 634 -1.43 -6.46 -17.50
CA VAL A 634 -0.92 -5.08 -17.53
C VAL A 634 -2.13 -4.15 -17.53
N VAL A 635 -2.40 -3.44 -16.44
CA VAL A 635 -3.69 -2.76 -16.21
C VAL A 635 -3.56 -1.47 -15.40
N SER A 636 -4.34 -0.43 -15.72
CA SER A 636 -4.40 0.83 -14.96
C SER A 636 -3.08 1.60 -14.81
N ASN A 637 -2.05 1.30 -15.60
CA ASN A 637 -0.81 2.09 -15.63
C ASN A 637 -1.01 3.39 -16.41
N ARG A 638 -0.27 4.44 -16.07
CA ARG A 638 -0.23 5.71 -16.80
C ARG A 638 1.19 5.95 -17.33
N VAL A 639 1.33 6.16 -18.64
CA VAL A 639 2.62 6.18 -19.32
C VAL A 639 2.70 7.31 -20.35
N THR A 640 3.52 8.32 -20.05
CA THR A 640 3.80 9.45 -20.95
C THR A 640 5.28 9.42 -21.33
N TRP A 641 5.57 9.02 -22.57
CA TRP A 641 6.90 8.50 -22.94
C TRP A 641 7.39 9.08 -24.25
N TRP A 642 8.36 9.99 -24.17
CA TRP A 642 9.09 10.49 -25.32
C TRP A 642 10.27 9.57 -25.63
N LYS A 643 10.47 9.38 -26.93
CA LYS A 643 11.26 8.28 -27.47
C LYS A 643 12.51 8.79 -28.16
N GLY A 644 13.65 8.17 -27.86
CA GLY A 644 14.97 8.69 -28.20
C GLY A 644 15.28 8.63 -29.71
N PRO A 645 15.87 9.69 -30.30
CA PRO A 645 16.21 9.73 -31.73
C PRO A 645 17.14 8.60 -32.20
N ASN A 646 18.06 8.09 -31.36
CA ASN A 646 19.01 7.06 -31.80
C ASN A 646 18.33 5.71 -32.10
N TYR A 647 17.15 5.46 -31.53
CA TYR A 647 16.43 4.19 -31.67
C TYR A 647 15.60 4.10 -32.99
N LYS A 648 16.08 4.73 -34.08
CA LYS A 648 15.67 4.51 -35.50
C LYS A 648 14.16 4.38 -35.78
N ASN A 649 13.30 5.20 -35.17
CA ASN A 649 11.82 5.08 -35.19
C ASN A 649 11.21 3.80 -34.56
N ASN A 650 11.99 2.75 -34.31
CA ASN A 650 11.63 1.49 -33.63
C ASN A 650 11.30 1.60 -32.11
N GLY A 651 10.35 2.44 -31.65
CA GLY A 651 10.01 2.49 -30.22
C GLY A 651 8.72 3.24 -29.92
N ALA A 652 8.04 2.91 -28.81
CA ALA A 652 6.68 3.34 -28.51
C ALA A 652 6.38 3.41 -27.00
N PRO A 653 5.41 4.25 -26.56
CA PRO A 653 5.01 4.33 -25.14
C PRO A 653 4.53 3.00 -24.55
N ALA A 654 3.94 2.11 -25.35
CA ALA A 654 3.72 0.72 -24.96
C ALA A 654 3.80 -0.24 -26.16
N ALA A 655 4.24 -1.47 -25.93
CA ALA A 655 4.47 -2.49 -26.95
C ALA A 655 4.11 -3.91 -26.46
N ARG A 656 3.50 -4.71 -27.35
CA ARG A 656 3.37 -6.18 -27.21
C ARG A 656 3.78 -6.81 -28.53
N ASN A 657 4.72 -7.76 -28.51
CA ASN A 657 5.10 -8.58 -29.67
C ASN A 657 5.27 -7.77 -31.00
N THR A 658 5.82 -6.55 -30.93
CA THR A 658 5.86 -5.59 -32.05
C THR A 658 6.96 -5.91 -33.06
N SER A 659 6.75 -5.62 -34.35
CA SER A 659 7.66 -5.88 -35.49
C SER A 659 9.04 -5.17 -35.46
N TRP A 660 9.42 -4.57 -34.33
CA TRP A 660 10.78 -4.11 -34.04
C TRP A 660 11.58 -5.16 -33.25
N LEU A 661 10.88 -6.02 -32.52
CA LEU A 661 11.37 -7.28 -31.99
C LEU A 661 11.38 -8.27 -33.18
N PRO A 662 12.34 -9.21 -33.26
CA PRO A 662 12.46 -10.07 -34.43
C PRO A 662 11.24 -11.00 -34.56
N ASP A 663 10.66 -11.11 -35.76
CA ASP A 663 9.39 -11.84 -36.02
C ASP A 663 9.43 -13.30 -35.52
N TYR A 664 10.63 -13.88 -35.52
CA TYR A 664 10.97 -15.15 -34.89
C TYR A 664 12.17 -14.90 -33.97
N GLY A 665 12.19 -15.57 -32.82
CA GLY A 665 13.37 -15.63 -31.98
C GLY A 665 14.51 -16.41 -32.63
N SER A 666 15.66 -16.41 -31.97
CA SER A 666 16.85 -17.21 -32.31
C SER A 666 16.58 -18.73 -32.35
N ASP A 667 15.54 -19.19 -31.65
CA ASP A 667 14.99 -20.56 -31.67
C ASP A 667 14.03 -20.83 -32.85
N ASN A 668 13.85 -19.87 -33.75
CA ASN A 668 12.91 -19.89 -34.88
C ASN A 668 11.42 -20.02 -34.47
N ALA A 669 11.08 -19.78 -33.19
CA ALA A 669 9.72 -19.74 -32.68
C ALA A 669 9.27 -18.29 -32.42
N GLN A 670 7.97 -18.03 -32.45
CA GLN A 670 7.45 -16.68 -32.21
C GLN A 670 7.80 -16.18 -30.80
N PRO A 671 8.23 -14.92 -30.61
CA PRO A 671 8.54 -14.34 -29.29
C PRO A 671 7.28 -13.81 -28.59
N ASN A 672 6.17 -14.56 -28.64
CA ASN A 672 4.89 -14.13 -28.06
C ASN A 672 4.71 -14.61 -26.61
N CYS A 673 3.98 -13.81 -25.83
CA CYS A 673 3.55 -14.12 -24.45
C CYS A 673 2.05 -14.41 -24.33
N GLY A 674 1.44 -14.95 -25.38
CA GLY A 674 0.00 -15.12 -25.49
C GLY A 674 -0.80 -13.81 -25.31
N THR A 675 -1.95 -13.91 -24.66
CA THR A 675 -2.83 -12.77 -24.35
C THR A 675 -2.38 -12.07 -23.07
N VAL A 676 -2.11 -10.77 -23.16
CA VAL A 676 -1.89 -9.90 -21.98
C VAL A 676 -3.22 -9.29 -21.54
N SER A 677 -3.68 -9.67 -20.35
CA SER A 677 -4.93 -9.19 -19.73
C SER A 677 -4.84 -7.71 -19.34
N GLY A 678 -5.97 -7.00 -19.43
CA GLY A 678 -6.10 -5.60 -19.00
C GLY A 678 -5.44 -4.54 -19.90
N TRP A 679 -4.73 -4.93 -20.97
CA TRP A 679 -3.89 -4.02 -21.77
C TRP A 679 -4.59 -2.76 -22.25
N ASN A 680 -5.87 -2.86 -22.66
CA ASN A 680 -6.65 -1.74 -23.18
C ASN A 680 -7.19 -0.80 -22.07
N ASN A 681 -6.92 -1.12 -20.80
CA ASN A 681 -7.31 -0.35 -19.63
C ASN A 681 -6.11 0.39 -19.01
N ASN A 682 -5.08 0.70 -19.82
CA ASN A 682 -3.95 1.55 -19.43
C ASN A 682 -4.04 2.87 -20.19
N ASP A 683 -3.55 3.92 -19.55
CA ASP A 683 -3.46 5.26 -20.11
C ASP A 683 -2.08 5.41 -20.76
N PHE A 684 -2.01 5.06 -22.04
CA PHE A 684 -0.80 5.16 -22.85
C PHE A 684 -0.92 6.35 -23.81
N ASP A 685 0.11 7.19 -23.87
CA ASP A 685 0.27 8.12 -24.99
C ASP A 685 0.27 7.37 -26.33
N THR A 686 -0.61 7.77 -27.24
CA THR A 686 -0.56 7.38 -28.67
C THR A 686 -1.12 8.52 -29.52
N ASP A 687 -0.95 8.44 -30.84
CA ASP A 687 -1.55 9.41 -31.77
C ASP A 687 -3.10 9.44 -31.75
N ASN A 688 -3.76 8.48 -31.08
CA ASN A 688 -5.22 8.27 -31.15
C ASN A 688 -5.91 8.06 -29.78
N SER A 689 -5.18 8.12 -28.67
CA SER A 689 -5.72 8.08 -27.30
C SER A 689 -5.66 9.47 -26.65
N GLN A 690 -6.36 9.67 -25.53
CA GLN A 690 -5.99 10.75 -24.62
C GLN A 690 -4.57 10.43 -24.09
N PRO A 691 -3.65 11.41 -24.02
CA PRO A 691 -2.35 11.19 -23.41
C PRO A 691 -2.46 11.14 -21.89
N ALA A 692 -1.54 10.42 -21.23
CA ALA A 692 -1.54 10.27 -19.78
C ALA A 692 -1.13 11.56 -19.03
N ASN A 693 -0.64 12.57 -19.78
CA ASN A 693 -0.29 13.92 -19.34
C ASN A 693 0.62 13.97 -18.10
N LEU A 694 1.53 13.00 -17.94
CA LEU A 694 2.55 13.05 -16.90
C LEU A 694 3.70 13.95 -17.33
N ASP A 695 4.28 14.69 -16.38
CA ASP A 695 5.51 15.47 -16.58
C ASP A 695 6.53 15.23 -15.45
N MET A 696 7.62 16.01 -15.40
CA MET A 696 8.62 15.89 -14.35
C MET A 696 8.11 16.23 -12.94
N SER A 697 6.96 16.89 -12.78
CA SER A 697 6.35 17.13 -11.45
C SER A 697 5.77 15.87 -10.83
N LEU A 698 5.75 14.74 -11.56
CA LEU A 698 5.59 13.41 -10.99
C LEU A 698 6.71 13.07 -9.99
N TRP A 699 7.89 13.69 -10.11
CA TRP A 699 8.92 13.66 -9.08
C TRP A 699 8.70 14.77 -8.06
N ASN A 700 8.56 14.39 -6.79
CA ASN A 700 8.61 15.34 -5.68
C ASN A 700 10.07 15.48 -5.21
N THR A 701 10.66 16.67 -5.37
CA THR A 701 12.04 16.99 -4.95
C THR A 701 12.29 16.82 -3.44
N ALA A 702 11.25 16.64 -2.62
CA ALA A 702 11.43 16.18 -1.24
C ALA A 702 12.17 14.83 -1.17
N TRP A 703 11.92 13.92 -2.13
CA TRP A 703 12.60 12.62 -2.24
C TRP A 703 14.08 12.72 -2.65
N ASP A 704 14.58 13.90 -3.03
CA ASP A 704 16.01 14.08 -3.33
C ASP A 704 16.90 13.96 -2.07
N ASN A 705 16.31 14.17 -0.89
CA ASN A 705 16.93 14.02 0.42
C ASN A 705 16.55 12.64 1.01
N PRO A 706 17.50 11.80 1.49
CA PRO A 706 17.18 10.53 2.14
C PRO A 706 16.22 10.66 3.33
N ALA A 707 16.23 11.79 4.05
CA ALA A 707 15.51 11.97 5.30
C ALA A 707 13.97 12.20 5.21
N ASN A 708 13.31 11.84 4.10
CA ASN A 708 11.90 12.21 3.77
C ASN A 708 11.01 11.05 3.28
#